data_AF-A0A437PTU7-F1
#
_entry.id   AF-A0A437PTU7-F1
#
_cell.length_a   1.000
_cell.length_b   1.000
_cell.length_c   1.000
_cell.angle_alpha   90.00
_cell.angle_beta   90.00
_cell.angle_gamma   90.00
#
_symmetry.space_group_name_H-M   'P 1'
#
loop_
_entity.id
_entity.type
_entity.pdbx_description
1 polymer ?
#
loop_
_entity_poly.entity_id
_entity_poly.type
_entity_poly.pdbx_seq_one_letter_code
_entity_poly.pdbx_strand_id
1 'polypeptide(L)'
;MLLLSKMNFMKNRLFIFLLLSLLVFAFKPNEPLRVFLVGDSTMANKLPADYPETGWGIPFAGLFNEAVEVQNHAYNGRSTKSFRTEGRWAKVFDQIKPGDYVFIQFGHNDAKLSDTSRYAAAQTDYRKNLTRYIQETRSKGGIPVILSSIQRRKFDSTGHFVDQHGDYPKVAKEVAFKEKAIFIDMEAKSRALIEKLGPVASEKIFLHLPTNTAYKKYKKGVADDTHFTYYGASVMANLVAQAIEESTEHLKSFLKKSDFNAKYQYEIPVVSKPVFKLDTFDIQKFGAKNDLSFNNAVAIQQAINECSNQGGGTVLIAKGFWRTGPIELKSNVNLHLAAGALLQFSEQSFDYPLVKTFWEGVEAIRVKSPISGKNLRKIAITGTGIIDGAGEAWRPVKKQKLTVGEWEKLIQNGVLNEKKDTWYPTAAALKGAADPNAGRTDAGYTLANTAQIKEFLRPNLLSLIECDEVLLEDFTIQNSPAWTVHPLLCTHVTLQGLVVKNPWYAQNSDGLDIESCEYVNVNNCKIDVGDDGICLKSGKDEQGRKRGRPTAFVNISNSTVFHGHGGIVIGSEMSGGVHDIFAQNCQFLGTDVGLRFKTARGRGGIVEKVYIKDISMNNIAGEAIILDMYYQGKDPVATFGNGSETPQIKSEPVTDGTPQFQNIFMENVVAQNAKTGLMVRGLPEMTIKNIQLVDSQLSADQAYHIQFAENLLLKSVKFLQTSKQENVFQFNKGVKKP
;
A
#
# COMPACT_ATOMS: atom_id res chain seq x y z
N MET A 1 -72.71 25.41 -24.66
CA MET A 1 -71.25 25.71 -24.61
C MET A 1 -70.52 25.00 -23.46
N LEU A 2 -71.12 24.80 -22.27
CA LEU A 2 -70.48 24.09 -21.15
C LEU A 2 -70.29 22.56 -21.32
N LEU A 3 -71.13 21.87 -22.10
CA LEU A 3 -71.02 20.41 -22.29
C LEU A 3 -69.86 19.98 -23.21
N LEU A 4 -69.54 20.78 -24.23
CA LEU A 4 -68.41 20.52 -25.15
C LEU A 4 -67.04 20.71 -24.47
N SER A 5 -66.95 21.62 -23.49
CA SER A 5 -65.74 21.86 -22.69
C SER A 5 -65.42 20.66 -21.77
N LYS A 6 -66.42 20.06 -21.11
CA LYS A 6 -66.21 18.90 -20.23
C LYS A 6 -65.79 17.63 -20.97
N MET A 7 -66.28 17.41 -22.20
CA MET A 7 -65.88 16.26 -23.04
C MET A 7 -64.43 16.35 -23.53
N ASN A 8 -63.96 17.54 -23.91
CA ASN A 8 -62.56 17.76 -24.31
C ASN A 8 -61.60 17.64 -23.11
N PHE A 9 -62.04 18.06 -21.92
CA PHE A 9 -61.25 17.95 -20.69
C PHE A 9 -61.04 16.50 -20.22
N MET A 10 -62.04 15.62 -20.41
CA MET A 10 -61.91 14.18 -20.11
C MET A 10 -61.08 13.42 -21.15
N LYS A 11 -61.20 13.75 -22.44
CA LYS A 11 -60.38 13.12 -23.51
C LYS A 11 -58.89 13.42 -23.32
N ASN A 12 -58.53 14.65 -22.95
CA ASN A 12 -57.13 15.01 -22.68
C ASN A 12 -56.56 14.29 -21.45
N ARG A 13 -57.35 14.09 -20.39
CA ARG A 13 -56.91 13.30 -19.23
C ARG A 13 -56.72 11.82 -19.56
N LEU A 14 -57.62 11.23 -20.35
CA LEU A 14 -57.50 9.83 -20.78
C LEU A 14 -56.28 9.65 -21.71
N PHE A 15 -56.01 10.61 -22.60
CA PHE A 15 -54.84 10.61 -23.48
C PHE A 15 -53.52 10.79 -22.72
N ILE A 16 -53.50 11.68 -21.71
CA ILE A 16 -52.36 11.88 -20.81
C ILE A 16 -52.12 10.64 -19.93
N PHE A 17 -53.19 10.00 -19.42
CA PHE A 17 -53.07 8.74 -18.67
C PHE A 17 -52.59 7.59 -19.57
N LEU A 18 -53.04 7.51 -20.82
CA LEU A 18 -52.53 6.53 -21.79
C LEU A 18 -51.05 6.79 -22.11
N LEU A 19 -50.64 8.05 -22.31
CA LEU A 19 -49.23 8.43 -22.54
C LEU A 19 -48.35 8.14 -21.33
N LEU A 20 -48.82 8.43 -20.12
CA LEU A 20 -48.12 8.09 -18.86
C LEU A 20 -48.04 6.58 -18.64
N SER A 21 -49.09 5.82 -18.98
CA SER A 21 -49.03 4.36 -18.94
C SER A 21 -48.06 3.78 -19.97
N LEU A 22 -48.01 4.34 -21.19
CA LEU A 22 -47.04 3.97 -22.23
C LEU A 22 -45.59 4.34 -21.85
N LEU A 23 -45.38 5.43 -21.12
CA LEU A 23 -44.08 5.83 -20.55
C LEU A 23 -43.64 4.91 -19.40
N VAL A 24 -44.57 4.38 -18.60
CA VAL A 24 -44.29 3.40 -17.54
C VAL A 24 -43.99 2.01 -18.11
N PHE A 25 -44.56 1.63 -19.27
CA PHE A 25 -44.20 0.40 -19.98
C PHE A 25 -42.93 0.47 -20.84
N ALA A 26 -42.37 1.68 -21.06
CA ALA A 26 -41.15 1.89 -21.83
C ALA A 26 -39.85 1.69 -21.04
N PHE A 27 -39.92 1.63 -19.70
CA PHE A 27 -38.78 1.33 -18.83
C PHE A 27 -38.86 -0.10 -18.32
N LYS A 28 -38.64 -1.08 -19.21
CA LYS A 28 -38.11 -2.36 -18.71
C LYS A 28 -36.70 -2.08 -18.19
N PRO A 29 -36.35 -2.44 -16.94
CA PRO A 29 -34.95 -2.43 -16.56
C PRO A 29 -34.19 -3.26 -17.59
N ASN A 30 -33.17 -2.68 -18.22
CA ASN A 30 -32.30 -3.45 -19.10
C ASN A 30 -31.77 -4.61 -18.27
N GLU A 31 -31.95 -5.84 -18.77
CA GLU A 31 -31.29 -6.99 -18.15
C GLU A 31 -29.78 -6.70 -18.11
N PRO A 32 -29.08 -7.03 -17.00
CA PRO A 32 -27.65 -6.80 -16.92
C PRO A 32 -26.94 -7.55 -18.04
N LEU A 33 -25.86 -6.98 -18.57
CA LEU A 33 -24.99 -7.69 -19.50
C LEU A 33 -24.43 -8.91 -18.77
N ARG A 34 -24.57 -10.11 -19.35
CA ARG A 34 -24.06 -11.31 -18.70
C ARG A 34 -22.72 -11.71 -19.27
N VAL A 35 -21.82 -12.08 -18.36
CA VAL A 35 -20.50 -12.62 -18.67
C VAL A 35 -20.44 -14.03 -18.09
N PHE A 36 -20.44 -15.03 -18.95
CA PHE A 36 -20.27 -16.43 -18.57
C PHE A 36 -18.80 -16.79 -18.55
N LEU A 37 -18.30 -17.32 -17.43
CA LEU A 37 -16.95 -17.88 -17.35
C LEU A 37 -17.03 -19.40 -17.48
N VAL A 38 -16.33 -19.94 -18.48
CA VAL A 38 -16.30 -21.36 -18.81
C VAL A 38 -14.84 -21.82 -18.82
N GLY A 39 -14.49 -22.69 -17.88
CA GLY A 39 -13.11 -23.11 -17.75
C GLY A 39 -12.84 -24.13 -16.65
N ASP A 40 -11.57 -24.21 -16.28
CA ASP A 40 -11.02 -25.18 -15.34
C ASP A 40 -10.82 -24.64 -13.92
N SER A 41 -10.03 -25.35 -13.12
CA SER A 41 -9.79 -25.03 -11.71
C SER A 41 -9.11 -23.68 -11.47
N THR A 42 -8.36 -23.12 -12.42
CA THR A 42 -7.72 -21.81 -12.23
C THR A 42 -8.72 -20.65 -12.28
N MET A 43 -9.89 -20.86 -12.90
CA MET A 43 -10.97 -19.88 -13.05
C MET A 43 -12.13 -20.14 -12.07
N ALA A 44 -12.34 -21.39 -11.67
CA ALA A 44 -13.52 -21.86 -10.93
C ALA A 44 -13.77 -21.19 -9.58
N ASN A 45 -15.06 -21.04 -9.25
CA ASN A 45 -15.50 -20.82 -7.87
C ASN A 45 -15.05 -21.98 -6.97
N LYS A 46 -14.78 -21.68 -5.70
CA LYS A 46 -14.26 -22.62 -4.72
C LYS A 46 -15.26 -22.77 -3.58
N LEU A 47 -15.38 -23.98 -3.06
CA LEU A 47 -16.20 -24.21 -1.87
C LEU A 47 -15.46 -23.67 -0.65
N PRO A 48 -16.16 -23.29 0.43
CA PRO A 48 -15.50 -22.85 1.66
C PRO A 48 -14.45 -23.82 2.22
N ALA A 49 -14.66 -25.13 2.01
CA ALA A 49 -13.73 -26.17 2.42
C ALA A 49 -12.42 -26.22 1.59
N ASP A 50 -12.40 -25.60 0.41
CA ASP A 50 -11.24 -25.56 -0.49
C ASP A 50 -10.33 -24.36 -0.24
N TYR A 51 -10.78 -23.34 0.51
CA TYR A 51 -9.98 -22.17 0.83
C TYR A 51 -8.68 -22.54 1.57
N PRO A 52 -7.57 -21.84 1.27
CA PRO A 52 -7.48 -20.57 0.54
C PRO A 52 -7.24 -20.72 -0.98
N GLU A 53 -7.37 -21.92 -1.54
CA GLU A 53 -7.39 -22.10 -3.01
C GLU A 53 -8.47 -21.19 -3.60
N THR A 54 -8.12 -20.40 -4.61
CA THR A 54 -9.01 -19.40 -5.22
C THR A 54 -8.84 -19.43 -6.73
N GLY A 55 -9.95 -19.44 -7.48
CA GLY A 55 -9.91 -19.25 -8.93
C GLY A 55 -10.05 -17.77 -9.29
N TRP A 56 -9.39 -17.32 -10.35
CA TRP A 56 -9.36 -15.91 -10.76
C TRP A 56 -10.75 -15.36 -11.12
N GLY A 57 -11.71 -16.23 -11.51
CA GLY A 57 -13.08 -15.83 -11.78
C GLY A 57 -13.81 -15.24 -10.57
N ILE A 58 -13.37 -15.56 -9.34
CA ILE A 58 -13.93 -15.02 -8.10
C ILE A 58 -13.63 -13.50 -7.98
N PRO A 59 -12.36 -13.05 -7.88
CA PRO A 59 -12.08 -11.61 -7.81
C PRO A 59 -12.43 -10.87 -9.11
N PHE A 60 -12.37 -11.54 -10.27
CA PHE A 60 -12.75 -10.94 -11.55
C PHE A 60 -14.19 -10.44 -11.60
N ALA A 61 -15.12 -11.15 -10.97
CA ALA A 61 -16.51 -10.70 -10.88
C ALA A 61 -16.65 -9.32 -10.21
N GLY A 62 -15.78 -9.02 -9.23
CA GLY A 62 -15.74 -7.73 -8.54
C GLY A 62 -15.11 -6.58 -9.34
N LEU A 63 -14.59 -6.84 -10.54
CA LEU A 63 -13.96 -5.85 -11.40
C LEU A 63 -14.92 -5.22 -12.42
N PHE A 64 -16.20 -5.60 -12.42
CA PHE A 64 -17.25 -4.94 -13.21
C PHE A 64 -18.17 -4.09 -12.34
N ASN A 65 -18.81 -3.10 -12.97
CA ASN A 65 -19.89 -2.35 -12.34
C ASN A 65 -21.18 -3.19 -12.25
N GLU A 66 -22.19 -2.65 -11.58
CA GLU A 66 -23.47 -3.31 -11.31
C GLU A 66 -24.32 -3.62 -12.56
N ALA A 67 -23.95 -3.07 -13.73
CA ALA A 67 -24.62 -3.37 -14.99
C ALA A 67 -24.20 -4.71 -15.60
N VAL A 68 -23.23 -5.41 -14.99
CA VAL A 68 -22.76 -6.73 -15.44
C VAL A 68 -23.03 -7.79 -14.39
N GLU A 69 -23.60 -8.91 -14.83
CA GLU A 69 -23.69 -10.12 -14.03
C GLU A 69 -22.63 -11.13 -14.50
N VAL A 70 -21.67 -11.45 -13.64
CA VAL A 70 -20.67 -12.49 -13.93
C VAL A 70 -21.16 -13.84 -13.40
N GLN A 71 -21.40 -14.78 -14.31
CA GLN A 71 -21.76 -16.15 -13.97
C GLN A 71 -20.57 -17.08 -14.17
N ASN A 72 -19.92 -17.45 -13.07
CA ASN A 72 -18.78 -18.36 -13.13
C ASN A 72 -19.21 -19.83 -13.13
N HIS A 73 -19.19 -20.45 -14.31
CA HIS A 73 -19.51 -21.86 -14.54
C HIS A 73 -18.26 -22.75 -14.61
N ALA A 74 -17.06 -22.18 -14.49
CA ALA A 74 -15.82 -22.94 -14.48
C ALA A 74 -15.80 -23.92 -13.29
N TYR A 75 -15.15 -25.07 -13.49
CA TYR A 75 -15.19 -26.14 -12.49
C TYR A 75 -13.88 -26.92 -12.41
N ASN A 76 -13.53 -27.31 -11.18
CA ASN A 76 -12.25 -27.95 -10.88
C ASN A 76 -12.02 -29.21 -11.70
N GLY A 77 -10.83 -29.34 -12.31
CA GLY A 77 -10.42 -30.55 -13.02
C GLY A 77 -11.16 -30.80 -14.35
N ARG A 78 -11.83 -29.81 -14.94
CA ARG A 78 -12.52 -30.00 -16.23
C ARG A 78 -11.61 -29.62 -17.40
N SER A 79 -11.75 -30.34 -18.50
CA SER A 79 -11.14 -30.07 -19.79
C SER A 79 -12.20 -29.60 -20.79
N THR A 80 -11.80 -29.17 -21.99
CA THR A 80 -12.74 -28.86 -23.06
C THR A 80 -13.69 -30.03 -23.36
N LYS A 81 -13.20 -31.26 -23.27
CA LYS A 81 -13.94 -32.50 -23.48
C LYS A 81 -14.88 -32.80 -22.31
N SER A 82 -14.34 -32.89 -21.09
CA SER A 82 -15.12 -33.35 -19.94
C SER A 82 -16.20 -32.35 -19.53
N PHE A 83 -15.97 -31.04 -19.73
CA PHE A 83 -16.97 -30.01 -19.49
C PHE A 83 -18.23 -30.19 -20.37
N ARG A 84 -18.07 -30.73 -21.59
CA ARG A 84 -19.20 -31.09 -22.45
C ARG A 84 -19.85 -32.40 -22.04
N THR A 85 -19.06 -33.45 -21.85
CA THR A 85 -19.60 -34.80 -21.56
C THR A 85 -20.31 -34.86 -20.20
N GLU A 86 -19.93 -34.01 -19.26
CA GLU A 86 -20.62 -33.86 -17.96
C GLU A 86 -21.86 -32.95 -18.02
N GLY A 87 -22.26 -32.46 -19.20
CA GLY A 87 -23.45 -31.61 -19.38
C GLY A 87 -23.30 -30.18 -18.83
N ARG A 88 -22.10 -29.75 -18.43
CA ARG A 88 -21.87 -28.39 -17.91
C ARG A 88 -22.01 -27.33 -18.99
N TRP A 89 -21.52 -27.63 -20.19
CA TRP A 89 -21.73 -26.74 -21.33
C TRP A 89 -23.21 -26.57 -21.66
N ALA A 90 -24.01 -27.65 -21.64
CA ALA A 90 -25.44 -27.57 -21.93
C ALA A 90 -26.14 -26.55 -21.02
N LYS A 91 -25.81 -26.57 -19.73
CA LYS A 91 -26.33 -25.60 -18.75
C LYS A 91 -26.02 -24.14 -19.10
N VAL A 92 -24.83 -23.86 -19.63
CA VAL A 92 -24.45 -22.51 -20.07
C VAL A 92 -25.15 -22.17 -21.37
N PHE A 93 -25.05 -23.05 -22.37
CA PHE A 93 -25.60 -22.89 -23.71
C PHE A 93 -27.11 -22.59 -23.71
N ASP A 94 -27.87 -23.26 -22.84
CA ASP A 94 -29.32 -23.06 -22.72
C ASP A 94 -29.68 -21.67 -22.18
N GLN A 95 -28.75 -20.98 -21.51
CA GLN A 95 -28.95 -19.66 -20.93
C GLN A 95 -28.49 -18.51 -21.81
N ILE A 96 -27.62 -18.75 -22.81
CA ILE A 96 -27.05 -17.69 -23.66
C ILE A 96 -28.16 -16.96 -24.42
N LYS A 97 -28.14 -15.62 -24.34
CA LYS A 97 -28.97 -14.68 -25.10
C LYS A 97 -28.07 -13.81 -26.00
N PRO A 98 -28.65 -13.15 -27.02
CA PRO A 98 -27.92 -12.21 -27.85
C PRO A 98 -27.24 -11.11 -27.01
N GLY A 99 -25.95 -10.88 -27.26
CA GLY A 99 -25.15 -9.85 -26.59
C GLY A 99 -24.36 -10.32 -25.36
N ASP A 100 -24.63 -11.51 -24.82
CA ASP A 100 -23.85 -12.05 -23.69
C ASP A 100 -22.40 -12.36 -24.10
N TYR A 101 -21.46 -12.17 -23.18
CA TYR A 101 -20.08 -12.61 -23.37
C TYR A 101 -19.85 -14.00 -22.78
N VAL A 102 -19.09 -14.84 -23.49
CA VAL A 102 -18.70 -16.17 -23.01
C VAL A 102 -17.18 -16.29 -23.04
N PHE A 103 -16.57 -16.21 -21.86
CA PHE A 103 -15.14 -16.34 -21.63
C PHE A 103 -14.78 -17.81 -21.50
N ILE A 104 -13.90 -18.30 -22.38
CA ILE A 104 -13.56 -19.73 -22.49
C ILE A 104 -12.05 -19.88 -22.27
N GLN A 105 -11.66 -20.57 -21.19
CA GLN A 105 -10.26 -20.87 -20.86
C GLN A 105 -10.08 -22.34 -20.46
N PHE A 106 -9.28 -23.08 -21.22
CA PHE A 106 -8.94 -24.49 -20.95
C PHE A 106 -7.49 -24.77 -21.36
N GLY A 107 -7.05 -26.04 -21.24
CA GLY A 107 -5.71 -26.50 -21.62
C GLY A 107 -5.01 -27.29 -20.51
N HIS A 108 -5.24 -26.95 -19.24
CA HIS A 108 -4.55 -27.61 -18.12
C HIS A 108 -4.90 -29.09 -17.96
N ASN A 109 -6.20 -29.42 -18.06
CA ASN A 109 -6.68 -30.79 -17.89
C ASN A 109 -6.77 -31.54 -19.21
N ASP A 110 -6.87 -30.82 -20.33
CA ASP A 110 -6.82 -31.37 -21.69
C ASP A 110 -5.48 -32.08 -21.95
N ALA A 111 -4.40 -31.56 -21.37
CA ALA A 111 -3.05 -32.13 -21.45
C ALA A 111 -2.83 -33.44 -20.65
N LYS A 112 -3.80 -33.91 -19.84
CA LYS A 112 -3.63 -35.07 -18.96
C LYS A 112 -3.79 -36.41 -19.70
N LEU A 113 -2.74 -36.85 -20.38
CA LEU A 113 -2.69 -38.15 -21.10
C LEU A 113 -3.15 -39.35 -20.27
N SER A 114 -2.86 -39.35 -18.97
CA SER A 114 -3.21 -40.44 -18.04
C SER A 114 -4.72 -40.52 -17.70
N ASP A 115 -5.51 -39.51 -18.02
CA ASP A 115 -6.94 -39.43 -17.73
C ASP A 115 -7.72 -39.25 -19.04
N THR A 116 -8.10 -40.36 -19.68
CA THR A 116 -8.78 -40.37 -20.99
C THR A 116 -10.16 -39.69 -20.98
N SER A 117 -10.76 -39.53 -19.80
CA SER A 117 -12.02 -38.79 -19.64
C SER A 117 -11.82 -37.28 -19.84
N ARG A 118 -10.62 -36.78 -19.58
CA ARG A 118 -10.24 -35.37 -19.71
C ARG A 118 -9.34 -35.08 -20.89
N TYR A 119 -8.47 -36.02 -21.26
CA TYR A 119 -7.51 -35.85 -22.34
C TYR A 119 -8.19 -35.45 -23.65
N ALA A 120 -7.66 -34.40 -24.27
CA ALA A 120 -8.07 -33.92 -25.59
C ALA A 120 -6.83 -33.41 -26.31
N ALA A 121 -6.35 -34.15 -27.32
CA ALA A 121 -5.14 -33.78 -28.03
C ALA A 121 -5.24 -32.37 -28.64
N ALA A 122 -4.19 -31.56 -28.43
CA ALA A 122 -4.18 -30.12 -28.75
C ALA A 122 -4.64 -29.83 -30.19
N GLN A 123 -4.01 -30.47 -31.18
CA GLN A 123 -4.25 -30.19 -32.60
C GLN A 123 -5.58 -30.72 -33.14
N THR A 124 -6.22 -31.67 -32.46
CA THR A 124 -7.43 -32.35 -32.92
C THR A 124 -8.61 -32.07 -31.99
N ASP A 125 -8.76 -32.84 -30.90
CA ASP A 125 -9.94 -32.80 -30.03
C ASP A 125 -10.10 -31.45 -29.33
N TYR A 126 -9.01 -30.89 -28.78
CA TYR A 126 -9.04 -29.60 -28.10
C TYR A 126 -9.44 -28.49 -29.07
N ARG A 127 -8.78 -28.41 -30.23
CA ARG A 127 -9.11 -27.50 -31.32
C ARG A 127 -10.59 -27.60 -31.71
N LYS A 128 -11.06 -28.82 -31.98
CA LYS A 128 -12.44 -29.08 -32.39
C LYS A 128 -13.43 -28.64 -31.32
N ASN A 129 -13.14 -28.90 -30.05
CA ASN A 129 -13.99 -28.49 -28.95
C ASN A 129 -14.06 -26.96 -28.79
N LEU A 130 -12.91 -26.26 -28.87
CA LEU A 130 -12.89 -24.78 -28.82
C LEU A 130 -13.67 -24.15 -29.98
N THR A 131 -13.44 -24.61 -31.21
CA THR A 131 -14.22 -24.16 -32.37
C THR A 131 -15.72 -24.38 -32.14
N ARG A 132 -16.11 -25.53 -31.58
CA ARG A 132 -17.50 -25.84 -31.30
C ARG A 132 -18.10 -24.91 -30.23
N TYR A 133 -17.39 -24.61 -29.15
CA TYR A 133 -17.85 -23.64 -28.14
C TYR A 133 -18.11 -22.25 -28.76
N ILE A 134 -17.21 -21.78 -29.63
CA ILE A 134 -17.34 -20.50 -30.33
C ILE A 134 -18.58 -20.47 -31.23
N GLN A 135 -18.74 -21.50 -32.07
CA GLN A 135 -19.86 -21.59 -33.01
C GLN A 135 -21.21 -21.70 -32.31
N GLU A 136 -21.28 -22.51 -31.25
CA GLU A 136 -22.49 -22.67 -30.45
C GLU A 136 -22.83 -21.37 -29.70
N THR A 137 -21.84 -20.67 -29.15
CA THR A 137 -22.04 -19.34 -28.52
C THR A 137 -22.66 -18.36 -29.50
N ARG A 138 -22.12 -18.28 -30.72
CA ARG A 138 -22.63 -17.40 -31.78
C ARG A 138 -24.01 -17.79 -32.29
N SER A 139 -24.32 -19.09 -32.32
CA SER A 139 -25.65 -19.57 -32.71
C SER A 139 -26.78 -19.05 -31.82
N LYS A 140 -26.44 -18.63 -30.58
CA LYS A 140 -27.34 -17.98 -29.63
C LYS A 140 -27.22 -16.44 -29.61
N GLY A 141 -26.41 -15.87 -30.50
CA GLY A 141 -26.12 -14.44 -30.55
C GLY A 141 -25.11 -13.97 -29.49
N GLY A 142 -24.45 -14.88 -28.76
CA GLY A 142 -23.41 -14.55 -27.79
C GLY A 142 -22.08 -14.20 -28.45
N ILE A 143 -21.21 -13.54 -27.67
CA ILE A 143 -19.89 -13.05 -28.06
C ILE A 143 -18.82 -13.93 -27.39
N PRO A 144 -18.12 -14.80 -28.15
CA PRO A 144 -17.10 -15.67 -27.59
C PRO A 144 -15.78 -14.92 -27.38
N VAL A 145 -15.19 -15.09 -26.19
CA VAL A 145 -13.87 -14.61 -25.80
C VAL A 145 -13.01 -15.83 -25.45
N ILE A 146 -11.96 -16.08 -26.21
CA ILE A 146 -11.01 -17.16 -25.94
C ILE A 146 -9.84 -16.62 -25.14
N LEU A 147 -9.50 -17.31 -24.07
CA LEU A 147 -8.30 -17.05 -23.27
C LEU A 147 -7.34 -18.22 -23.43
N SER A 148 -6.06 -17.95 -23.69
CA SER A 148 -5.03 -18.99 -23.55
C SER A 148 -4.94 -19.43 -22.08
N SER A 149 -4.47 -20.66 -21.83
CA SER A 149 -4.28 -21.15 -20.46
C SER A 149 -3.25 -20.31 -19.71
N ILE A 150 -3.57 -19.91 -18.47
CA ILE A 150 -2.63 -19.26 -17.56
C ILE A 150 -1.42 -20.18 -17.30
N GLN A 151 -0.24 -19.59 -17.14
CA GLN A 151 0.99 -20.34 -16.86
C GLN A 151 0.98 -21.01 -15.49
N ARG A 152 1.57 -22.21 -15.45
CA ARG A 152 1.91 -22.96 -14.24
C ARG A 152 3.29 -22.53 -13.84
N ARG A 153 3.52 -22.38 -12.54
CA ARG A 153 4.84 -22.01 -12.05
C ARG A 153 5.79 -23.18 -12.20
N LYS A 154 6.84 -23.03 -13.00
CA LYS A 154 7.93 -23.99 -13.03
C LYS A 154 9.21 -23.29 -13.47
N PHE A 155 10.27 -23.58 -12.76
CA PHE A 155 11.61 -23.10 -13.08
C PHE A 155 12.56 -24.28 -13.14
N ASP A 156 13.59 -24.18 -13.98
CA ASP A 156 14.71 -25.11 -13.94
C ASP A 156 15.68 -24.79 -12.79
N SER A 157 16.75 -25.57 -12.67
CA SER A 157 17.77 -25.38 -11.63
C SER A 157 18.54 -24.06 -11.75
N THR A 158 18.45 -23.37 -12.89
CA THR A 158 19.08 -22.06 -13.14
C THR A 158 18.13 -20.89 -12.90
N GLY A 159 16.87 -21.17 -12.56
CA GLY A 159 15.86 -20.15 -12.31
C GLY A 159 15.17 -19.64 -13.58
N HIS A 160 15.38 -20.28 -14.73
CA HIS A 160 14.66 -19.96 -15.96
C HIS A 160 13.29 -20.64 -15.99
N PHE A 161 12.28 -19.93 -16.49
CA PHE A 161 10.92 -20.43 -16.57
C PHE A 161 10.83 -21.61 -17.56
N VAL A 162 10.08 -22.65 -17.19
CA VAL A 162 9.91 -23.86 -18.01
C VAL A 162 8.44 -24.02 -18.38
N ASP A 163 8.15 -23.95 -19.68
CA ASP A 163 6.80 -24.15 -20.20
C ASP A 163 6.21 -25.52 -19.81
N GLN A 164 4.93 -25.56 -19.44
CA GLN A 164 4.22 -26.80 -19.08
C GLN A 164 2.98 -27.05 -19.94
N HIS A 165 2.72 -26.22 -20.94
CA HIS A 165 1.47 -26.21 -21.69
C HIS A 165 1.61 -26.64 -23.14
N GLY A 166 2.82 -26.67 -23.71
CA GLY A 166 3.04 -27.15 -25.08
C GLY A 166 2.14 -26.42 -26.09
N ASP A 167 1.46 -27.16 -26.97
CA ASP A 167 0.68 -26.58 -28.07
C ASP A 167 -0.65 -25.93 -27.66
N TYR A 168 -1.15 -26.14 -26.43
CA TYR A 168 -2.52 -25.71 -26.07
C TYR A 168 -2.76 -24.19 -26.16
N PRO A 169 -1.88 -23.31 -25.64
CA PRO A 169 -2.02 -21.86 -25.80
C PRO A 169 -2.01 -21.42 -27.26
N LYS A 170 -1.10 -21.98 -28.05
CA LYS A 170 -0.97 -21.72 -29.48
C LYS A 170 -2.23 -22.12 -30.24
N VAL A 171 -2.77 -23.31 -29.98
CA VAL A 171 -4.02 -23.75 -30.61
C VAL A 171 -5.20 -22.87 -30.22
N ALA A 172 -5.31 -22.46 -28.95
CA ALA A 172 -6.37 -21.54 -28.51
C ALA A 172 -6.33 -20.22 -29.29
N LYS A 173 -5.12 -19.66 -29.44
CA LYS A 173 -4.87 -18.46 -30.26
C LYS A 173 -5.29 -18.66 -31.71
N GLU A 174 -4.78 -19.71 -32.36
CA GLU A 174 -5.11 -20.03 -33.76
C GLU A 174 -6.61 -20.23 -33.99
N VAL A 175 -7.31 -20.92 -33.08
CA VAL A 175 -8.77 -21.09 -33.16
C VAL A 175 -9.48 -19.75 -33.04
N ALA A 176 -9.09 -18.91 -32.07
CA ALA A 176 -9.69 -17.58 -31.91
C ALA A 176 -9.50 -16.72 -33.16
N PHE A 177 -8.29 -16.69 -33.74
CA PHE A 177 -8.01 -15.97 -34.98
C PHE A 177 -8.79 -16.52 -36.17
N LYS A 178 -8.77 -17.84 -36.38
CA LYS A 178 -9.49 -18.49 -37.50
C LYS A 178 -10.99 -18.22 -37.43
N GLU A 179 -11.56 -18.33 -36.23
CA GLU A 179 -12.98 -18.08 -36.01
C GLU A 179 -13.29 -16.59 -35.84
N LYS A 180 -12.31 -15.67 -35.83
CA LYS A 180 -12.49 -14.23 -35.56
C LYS A 180 -13.18 -13.96 -34.20
N ALA A 181 -12.88 -14.76 -33.18
CA ALA A 181 -13.30 -14.51 -31.81
C ALA A 181 -12.33 -13.54 -31.12
N ILE A 182 -12.77 -12.90 -30.04
CA ILE A 182 -11.87 -12.07 -29.21
C ILE A 182 -10.87 -13.02 -28.55
N PHE A 183 -9.59 -12.63 -28.52
CA PHE A 183 -8.52 -13.42 -27.91
C PHE A 183 -7.80 -12.61 -26.83
N ILE A 184 -7.64 -13.21 -25.64
CA ILE A 184 -6.82 -12.68 -24.55
C ILE A 184 -5.66 -13.65 -24.30
N ASP A 185 -4.42 -13.16 -24.45
CA ASP A 185 -3.22 -13.97 -24.31
C ASP A 185 -2.75 -14.06 -22.85
N MET A 186 -3.51 -14.80 -22.03
CA MET A 186 -3.17 -15.00 -20.62
C MET A 186 -1.88 -15.80 -20.42
N GLU A 187 -1.53 -16.68 -21.35
CA GLU A 187 -0.24 -17.37 -21.36
C GLU A 187 0.90 -16.34 -21.34
N ALA A 188 0.97 -15.46 -22.34
CA ALA A 188 2.03 -14.47 -22.46
C ALA A 188 2.05 -13.49 -21.27
N LYS A 189 0.88 -12.98 -20.84
CA LYS A 189 0.79 -12.03 -19.70
C LYS A 189 1.21 -12.67 -18.38
N SER A 190 0.75 -13.89 -18.09
CA SER A 190 1.14 -14.59 -16.85
C SER A 190 2.59 -15.09 -16.88
N ARG A 191 3.11 -15.51 -18.04
CA ARG A 191 4.54 -15.83 -18.24
C ARG A 191 5.43 -14.66 -17.89
N ALA A 192 5.18 -13.50 -18.51
CA ALA A 192 5.97 -12.30 -18.29
C ALA A 192 5.98 -11.88 -16.81
N LEU A 193 4.84 -12.00 -16.12
CA LEU A 193 4.75 -11.74 -14.69
C LEU A 193 5.58 -12.73 -13.86
N ILE A 194 5.43 -14.03 -14.12
CA ILE A 194 6.13 -15.08 -13.36
C ILE A 194 7.64 -15.00 -13.59
N GLU A 195 8.08 -14.77 -14.83
CA GLU A 195 9.49 -14.56 -15.18
C GLU A 195 10.07 -13.33 -14.49
N LYS A 196 9.34 -12.20 -14.50
CA LYS A 196 9.76 -10.97 -13.82
C LYS A 196 9.93 -11.18 -12.30
N LEU A 197 9.05 -11.94 -11.68
CA LEU A 197 9.10 -12.23 -10.24
C LEU A 197 10.15 -13.29 -9.88
N GLY A 198 10.51 -14.17 -10.83
CA GLY A 198 11.40 -15.29 -10.59
C GLY A 198 10.83 -16.33 -9.62
N PRO A 199 11.61 -17.35 -9.23
CA PRO A 199 11.12 -18.47 -8.44
C PRO A 199 10.61 -18.06 -7.05
N VAL A 200 11.32 -17.18 -6.33
CA VAL A 200 10.99 -16.86 -4.94
C VAL A 200 9.76 -15.97 -4.85
N ALA A 201 9.73 -14.82 -5.54
CA ALA A 201 8.64 -13.86 -5.38
C ALA A 201 7.34 -14.33 -6.04
N SER A 202 7.40 -15.18 -7.07
CA SER A 202 6.19 -15.73 -7.71
C SER A 202 5.45 -16.75 -6.81
N GLU A 203 6.09 -17.34 -5.82
CA GLU A 203 5.49 -18.38 -4.96
C GLU A 203 4.16 -17.93 -4.34
N LYS A 204 4.05 -16.67 -3.88
CA LYS A 204 2.85 -16.15 -3.20
C LYS A 204 1.60 -16.04 -4.10
N ILE A 205 1.79 -16.04 -5.43
CA ILE A 205 0.68 -16.13 -6.40
C ILE A 205 0.03 -17.51 -6.29
N PHE A 206 0.81 -18.54 -6.02
CA PHE A 206 0.40 -19.93 -6.05
C PHE A 206 0.12 -20.48 -4.65
N LEU A 207 -0.63 -21.57 -4.58
CA LEU A 207 -1.07 -22.16 -3.32
C LEU A 207 0.07 -22.92 -2.63
N HIS A 208 0.85 -22.18 -1.85
CA HIS A 208 1.93 -22.68 -1.02
C HIS A 208 1.63 -22.40 0.44
N LEU A 209 1.37 -23.45 1.22
CA LEU A 209 1.00 -23.36 2.64
C LEU A 209 1.89 -24.29 3.47
N PRO A 210 2.30 -23.85 4.68
CA PRO A 210 3.05 -24.71 5.57
C PRO A 210 2.17 -25.84 6.13
N THR A 211 2.80 -26.80 6.81
CA THR A 211 2.09 -27.81 7.59
C THR A 211 1.38 -27.16 8.79
N ASN A 212 0.40 -27.86 9.38
CA ASN A 212 -0.31 -27.42 10.59
C ASN A 212 -0.91 -25.99 10.49
N THR A 213 -1.47 -25.64 9.34
CA THR A 213 -2.17 -24.35 9.14
C THR A 213 -3.60 -24.38 9.67
N ALA A 214 -4.22 -23.21 9.76
CA ALA A 214 -5.64 -23.05 10.08
C ALA A 214 -6.58 -23.73 9.07
N TYR A 215 -6.10 -24.04 7.87
CA TYR A 215 -6.91 -24.57 6.78
C TYR A 215 -7.02 -26.10 6.85
N LYS A 216 -8.19 -26.60 7.25
CA LYS A 216 -8.45 -28.04 7.51
C LYS A 216 -8.03 -28.96 6.35
N LYS A 217 -8.28 -28.56 5.10
CA LYS A 217 -7.91 -29.33 3.88
C LYS A 217 -6.39 -29.46 3.72
N TYR A 218 -5.61 -28.46 4.15
CA TYR A 218 -4.17 -28.36 3.94
C TYR A 218 -3.35 -28.55 5.23
N LYS A 219 -3.85 -29.32 6.20
CA LYS A 219 -3.12 -29.62 7.44
C LYS A 219 -1.73 -30.23 7.22
N LYS A 220 -1.54 -30.97 6.12
CA LYS A 220 -0.25 -31.55 5.72
C LYS A 220 0.66 -30.58 4.94
N GLY A 221 0.25 -29.32 4.80
CA GLY A 221 0.88 -28.37 3.88
C GLY A 221 0.54 -28.69 2.43
N VAL A 222 0.85 -27.73 1.55
CA VAL A 222 0.72 -27.89 0.10
C VAL A 222 1.73 -26.99 -0.59
N ALA A 223 2.33 -27.49 -1.68
CA ALA A 223 3.13 -26.72 -2.63
C ALA A 223 2.53 -26.98 -4.02
N ASP A 224 1.60 -26.13 -4.44
CA ASP A 224 0.84 -26.28 -5.66
C ASP A 224 1.11 -25.10 -6.58
N ASP A 225 1.81 -25.39 -7.68
CA ASP A 225 2.25 -24.43 -8.70
C ASP A 225 1.23 -24.22 -9.84
N THR A 226 -0.03 -24.64 -9.64
CA THR A 226 -1.13 -24.45 -10.59
C THR A 226 -2.26 -23.61 -10.02
N HIS A 227 -2.66 -23.85 -8.77
CA HIS A 227 -3.78 -23.15 -8.15
C HIS A 227 -3.30 -21.93 -7.36
N PHE A 228 -4.18 -20.94 -7.21
CA PHE A 228 -3.80 -19.65 -6.64
C PHE A 228 -4.23 -19.49 -5.19
N THR A 229 -3.50 -18.64 -4.46
CA THR A 229 -4.04 -17.93 -3.29
C THR A 229 -5.07 -16.90 -3.74
N TYR A 230 -5.77 -16.26 -2.80
CA TYR A 230 -6.62 -15.11 -3.14
C TYR A 230 -5.80 -13.99 -3.81
N TYR A 231 -4.61 -13.68 -3.30
CA TYR A 231 -3.69 -12.71 -3.90
C TYR A 231 -3.38 -13.07 -5.36
N GLY A 232 -2.96 -14.30 -5.64
CA GLY A 232 -2.65 -14.71 -7.00
C GLY A 232 -3.87 -14.70 -7.93
N ALA A 233 -5.03 -15.13 -7.44
CA ALA A 233 -6.28 -15.06 -8.19
C ALA A 233 -6.64 -13.61 -8.56
N SER A 234 -6.46 -12.66 -7.63
CA SER A 234 -6.67 -11.23 -7.89
C SER A 234 -5.67 -10.68 -8.91
N VAL A 235 -4.40 -11.07 -8.82
CA VAL A 235 -3.38 -10.67 -9.81
C VAL A 235 -3.74 -11.18 -11.21
N MET A 236 -4.18 -12.43 -11.33
CA MET A 236 -4.61 -12.99 -12.62
C MET A 236 -5.89 -12.32 -13.14
N ALA A 237 -6.86 -12.03 -12.26
CA ALA A 237 -8.06 -11.28 -12.63
C ALA A 237 -7.73 -9.87 -13.14
N ASN A 238 -6.77 -9.19 -12.50
CA ASN A 238 -6.32 -7.86 -12.92
C ASN A 238 -5.66 -7.90 -14.31
N LEU A 239 -4.88 -8.95 -14.63
CA LEU A 239 -4.32 -9.14 -15.98
C LEU A 239 -5.43 -9.35 -17.04
N VAL A 240 -6.51 -10.06 -16.70
CA VAL A 240 -7.66 -10.22 -17.60
C VAL A 240 -8.38 -8.88 -17.79
N ALA A 241 -8.62 -8.13 -16.71
CA ALA A 241 -9.26 -6.81 -16.79
C ALA A 241 -8.43 -5.79 -17.59
N GLN A 242 -7.11 -5.80 -17.41
CA GLN A 242 -6.20 -4.99 -18.24
C GLN A 242 -6.29 -5.39 -19.72
N ALA A 243 -6.33 -6.69 -20.03
CA ALA A 243 -6.52 -7.14 -21.41
C ALA A 243 -7.87 -6.72 -21.99
N ILE A 244 -8.93 -6.66 -21.16
CA ILE A 244 -10.24 -6.15 -21.58
C ILE A 244 -10.15 -4.67 -21.92
N GLU A 245 -9.50 -3.87 -21.07
CA GLU A 245 -9.26 -2.45 -21.32
C GLU A 245 -8.55 -2.22 -22.67
N GLU A 246 -7.59 -3.08 -23.01
CA GLU A 246 -6.81 -3.04 -24.25
C GLU A 246 -7.59 -3.56 -25.50
N SER A 247 -8.76 -4.19 -25.32
CA SER A 247 -9.41 -4.96 -26.39
C SER A 247 -10.59 -4.26 -27.08
N THR A 248 -11.72 -4.02 -26.39
CA THR A 248 -12.96 -3.52 -26.99
C THR A 248 -13.58 -2.42 -26.13
N GLU A 249 -14.03 -1.33 -26.77
CA GLU A 249 -14.61 -0.19 -26.06
C GLU A 249 -15.92 -0.56 -25.33
N HIS A 250 -16.68 -1.52 -25.88
CA HIS A 250 -17.92 -1.99 -25.25
C HIS A 250 -17.65 -2.64 -23.88
N LEU A 251 -16.83 -3.69 -23.80
CA LEU A 251 -16.61 -4.40 -22.53
C LEU A 251 -15.82 -3.55 -21.51
N LYS A 252 -14.88 -2.74 -22.00
CA LYS A 252 -14.14 -1.76 -21.20
C LYS A 252 -15.06 -0.77 -20.47
N SER A 253 -16.14 -0.33 -21.11
CA SER A 253 -17.10 0.62 -20.51
C SER A 253 -17.79 0.09 -19.23
N PHE A 254 -17.76 -1.23 -19.01
CA PHE A 254 -18.32 -1.88 -17.83
C PHE A 254 -17.29 -2.18 -16.73
N LEU A 255 -15.99 -1.98 -16.98
CA LEU A 255 -14.98 -2.17 -15.94
C LEU A 255 -15.20 -1.17 -14.81
N LYS A 256 -15.17 -1.68 -13.57
CA LYS A 256 -15.44 -0.92 -12.37
C LYS A 256 -14.37 0.15 -12.17
N LYS A 257 -14.79 1.41 -12.08
CA LYS A 257 -13.95 2.49 -11.58
C LYS A 257 -13.67 2.29 -10.09
N SER A 258 -12.45 2.59 -9.67
CA SER A 258 -12.13 2.69 -8.25
C SER A 258 -12.76 3.94 -7.66
N ASP A 259 -12.64 4.11 -6.34
CA ASP A 259 -13.04 5.35 -5.66
C ASP A 259 -12.32 6.60 -6.21
N PHE A 260 -11.16 6.40 -6.84
CA PHE A 260 -10.48 7.39 -7.67
C PHE A 260 -10.99 7.27 -9.11
N ASN A 261 -11.89 8.15 -9.55
CA ASN A 261 -12.60 8.04 -10.83
C ASN A 261 -11.70 7.92 -12.08
N ALA A 262 -10.47 8.44 -12.02
CA ALA A 262 -9.48 8.33 -13.09
C ALA A 262 -8.88 6.92 -13.22
N LYS A 263 -9.16 6.03 -12.27
CA LYS A 263 -8.54 4.71 -12.11
C LYS A 263 -9.58 3.61 -12.05
N TYR A 264 -9.25 2.46 -12.60
CA TYR A 264 -10.05 1.25 -12.49
C TYR A 264 -9.68 0.48 -11.23
N GLN A 265 -10.62 -0.35 -10.76
CA GLN A 265 -10.42 -1.17 -9.55
C GLN A 265 -9.21 -2.11 -9.65
N TYR A 266 -8.89 -2.62 -10.85
CA TYR A 266 -7.74 -3.51 -11.04
C TYR A 266 -6.38 -2.79 -10.99
N GLU A 267 -6.36 -1.46 -11.09
CA GLU A 267 -5.14 -0.66 -10.94
C GLU A 267 -4.80 -0.42 -9.46
N ILE A 268 -5.76 -0.60 -8.55
CA ILE A 268 -5.53 -0.47 -7.11
C ILE A 268 -4.68 -1.66 -6.65
N PRO A 269 -3.57 -1.41 -5.93
CA PRO A 269 -2.61 -2.45 -5.61
C PRO A 269 -3.18 -3.50 -4.66
N VAL A 270 -2.88 -4.77 -4.95
CA VAL A 270 -3.23 -5.91 -4.09
C VAL A 270 -2.01 -6.33 -3.28
N VAL A 271 -2.19 -6.55 -1.99
CA VAL A 271 -1.10 -6.87 -1.05
C VAL A 271 -1.26 -8.31 -0.55
N SER A 272 -0.20 -9.12 -0.63
CA SER A 272 -0.17 -10.47 -0.04
C SER A 272 -0.02 -10.37 1.48
N LYS A 273 -0.63 -11.31 2.21
CA LYS A 273 -0.48 -11.45 3.66
C LYS A 273 0.12 -12.81 4.00
N PRO A 274 1.00 -12.89 5.01
CA PRO A 274 1.59 -14.15 5.43
C PRO A 274 0.56 -15.09 6.08
N VAL A 275 0.78 -16.39 5.92
CA VAL A 275 0.06 -17.45 6.63
C VAL A 275 1.05 -18.19 7.51
N PHE A 276 0.71 -18.37 8.79
CA PHE A 276 1.55 -19.02 9.78
C PHE A 276 1.02 -20.42 10.15
N LYS A 277 1.92 -21.24 10.69
CA LYS A 277 1.54 -22.47 11.39
C LYS A 277 0.77 -22.12 12.67
N LEU A 278 -0.08 -23.03 13.15
CA LEU A 278 -0.82 -22.88 14.42
C LEU A 278 0.06 -23.10 15.67
N ASP A 279 1.29 -23.58 15.49
CA ASP A 279 2.27 -23.80 16.54
C ASP A 279 2.51 -22.51 17.35
N THR A 280 2.56 -22.64 18.67
CA THR A 280 2.74 -21.49 19.59
C THR A 280 3.91 -21.71 20.53
N PHE A 281 4.79 -20.72 20.60
CA PHE A 281 6.02 -20.69 21.37
C PHE A 281 5.90 -19.59 22.45
N ASP A 282 5.43 -19.97 23.63
CA ASP A 282 5.30 -19.06 24.79
C ASP A 282 6.68 -18.77 25.39
N ILE A 283 7.06 -17.49 25.46
CA ILE A 283 8.37 -17.06 25.97
C ILE A 283 8.67 -17.52 27.39
N GLN A 284 7.65 -17.78 28.21
CA GLN A 284 7.83 -18.29 29.58
C GLN A 284 8.44 -19.69 29.58
N LYS A 285 8.16 -20.51 28.56
CA LYS A 285 8.77 -21.83 28.39
C LYS A 285 10.26 -21.76 28.05
N PHE A 286 10.73 -20.58 27.65
CA PHE A 286 12.14 -20.26 27.39
C PHE A 286 12.77 -19.46 28.55
N GLY A 287 12.11 -19.41 29.70
CA GLY A 287 12.65 -18.78 30.91
C GLY A 287 12.38 -17.28 31.04
N ALA A 288 11.50 -16.71 30.21
CA ALA A 288 11.07 -15.32 30.38
C ALA A 288 10.34 -15.12 31.72
N LYS A 289 10.55 -13.97 32.34
CA LYS A 289 9.96 -13.58 33.63
C LYS A 289 9.25 -12.24 33.51
N ASN A 290 8.04 -12.20 34.04
CA ASN A 290 7.29 -10.97 34.28
C ASN A 290 7.86 -10.26 35.52
N ASP A 291 9.01 -9.60 35.35
CA ASP A 291 9.81 -9.01 36.41
C ASP A 291 10.49 -7.71 35.92
N LEU A 292 10.57 -6.70 36.79
CA LEU A 292 11.09 -5.36 36.44
C LEU A 292 12.62 -5.32 36.23
N SER A 293 13.34 -6.28 36.82
CA SER A 293 14.80 -6.35 36.78
C SER A 293 15.33 -7.34 35.75
N PHE A 294 14.50 -8.29 35.31
CA PHE A 294 14.91 -9.37 34.41
C PHE A 294 14.87 -8.94 32.94
N ASN A 295 16.01 -9.08 32.24
CA ASN A 295 16.08 -8.85 30.81
C ASN A 295 15.68 -10.11 30.03
N ASN A 296 14.51 -10.07 29.38
CA ASN A 296 13.92 -11.18 28.65
C ASN A 296 14.50 -11.42 27.24
N ALA A 297 15.48 -10.63 26.77
CA ALA A 297 15.95 -10.69 25.38
C ALA A 297 16.41 -12.11 24.96
N VAL A 298 17.13 -12.82 25.84
CA VAL A 298 17.62 -14.18 25.56
C VAL A 298 16.44 -15.15 25.40
N ALA A 299 15.47 -15.13 26.32
CA ALA A 299 14.31 -16.02 26.28
C ALA A 299 13.42 -15.76 25.05
N ILE A 300 13.18 -14.48 24.74
CA ILE A 300 12.40 -14.08 23.57
C ILE A 300 13.12 -14.48 22.28
N GLN A 301 14.44 -14.25 22.19
CA GLN A 301 15.22 -14.61 21.00
C GLN A 301 15.26 -16.14 20.80
N GLN A 302 15.35 -16.93 21.88
CA GLN A 302 15.28 -18.39 21.79
C GLN A 302 13.91 -18.85 21.26
N ALA A 303 12.81 -18.27 21.75
CA ALA A 303 11.48 -18.58 21.24
C ALA A 303 11.32 -18.24 19.75
N ILE A 304 11.85 -17.09 19.31
CA ILE A 304 11.86 -16.68 17.89
C ILE A 304 12.67 -17.66 17.03
N ASN A 305 13.88 -18.01 17.48
CA ASN A 305 14.75 -18.92 16.75
C ASN A 305 14.11 -20.31 16.62
N GLU A 306 13.57 -20.84 17.71
CA GLU A 306 12.93 -22.16 17.71
C GLU A 306 11.67 -22.17 16.83
N CYS A 307 10.85 -21.13 16.91
CA CYS A 307 9.69 -20.95 16.05
C CYS A 307 10.06 -20.98 14.57
N SER A 308 11.07 -20.22 14.18
CA SER A 308 11.54 -20.19 12.78
C SER A 308 12.13 -21.53 12.34
N ASN A 309 12.96 -22.16 13.18
CA ASN A 309 13.60 -23.45 12.90
C ASN A 309 12.58 -24.58 12.70
N GLN A 310 11.43 -24.53 13.38
CA GLN A 310 10.33 -25.49 13.21
C GLN A 310 9.40 -25.16 12.03
N GLY A 311 9.82 -24.26 11.13
CA GLY A 311 9.06 -23.87 9.94
C GLY A 311 8.02 -22.78 10.19
N GLY A 312 8.07 -22.12 11.34
CA GLY A 312 7.23 -20.97 11.68
C GLY A 312 6.11 -21.25 12.69
N GLY A 313 5.38 -20.18 13.00
CA GLY A 313 4.31 -20.19 13.99
C GLY A 313 4.21 -18.85 14.72
N THR A 314 3.64 -18.89 15.92
CA THR A 314 3.43 -17.72 16.76
C THR A 314 4.33 -17.75 17.98
N VAL A 315 5.16 -16.72 18.19
CA VAL A 315 5.83 -16.46 19.47
C VAL A 315 4.90 -15.63 20.33
N LEU A 316 4.47 -16.17 21.47
CA LEU A 316 3.49 -15.53 22.34
C LEU A 316 4.18 -14.72 23.44
N ILE A 317 3.93 -13.41 23.47
CA ILE A 317 4.17 -12.53 24.61
C ILE A 317 2.84 -12.44 25.37
N ALA A 318 2.72 -13.21 26.45
CA ALA A 318 1.49 -13.26 27.26
C ALA A 318 1.24 -11.95 28.01
N LYS A 319 0.07 -11.82 28.66
CA LYS A 319 -0.21 -10.68 29.55
C LYS A 319 0.88 -10.54 30.64
N GLY A 320 1.28 -9.32 30.96
CA GLY A 320 2.35 -9.06 31.93
C GLY A 320 3.31 -7.96 31.49
N PHE A 321 4.28 -7.66 32.33
CA PHE A 321 5.35 -6.70 32.09
C PHE A 321 6.64 -7.43 31.73
N TRP A 322 7.10 -7.27 30.49
CA TRP A 322 8.25 -7.98 29.94
C TRP A 322 9.35 -6.98 29.59
N ARG A 323 10.29 -6.76 30.51
CA ARG A 323 11.48 -5.95 30.21
C ARG A 323 12.42 -6.73 29.28
N THR A 324 12.97 -6.09 28.25
CA THR A 324 13.88 -6.76 27.31
C THR A 324 14.92 -5.79 26.72
N GLY A 325 16.09 -6.31 26.36
CA GLY A 325 16.99 -5.69 25.39
C GLY A 325 16.52 -5.92 23.94
N PRO A 326 17.34 -5.58 22.94
CA PRO A 326 16.96 -5.70 21.53
C PRO A 326 16.74 -7.16 21.11
N ILE A 327 15.74 -7.37 20.24
CA ILE A 327 15.39 -8.67 19.65
C ILE A 327 15.43 -8.59 18.12
N GLU A 328 15.67 -9.73 17.48
CA GLU A 328 15.73 -9.87 16.04
C GLU A 328 14.72 -10.92 15.56
N LEU A 329 13.80 -10.48 14.70
CA LEU A 329 12.82 -11.37 14.06
C LEU A 329 13.51 -12.35 13.10
N LYS A 330 12.80 -13.43 12.78
CA LYS A 330 13.20 -14.42 11.78
C LYS A 330 12.01 -14.74 10.85
N SER A 331 12.29 -15.30 9.68
CA SER A 331 11.26 -15.67 8.71
C SER A 331 10.25 -16.65 9.29
N ASN A 332 9.00 -16.56 8.83
CA ASN A 332 7.86 -17.39 9.25
C ASN A 332 7.43 -17.20 10.73
N VAL A 333 7.83 -16.10 11.38
CA VAL A 333 7.48 -15.82 12.78
C VAL A 333 6.43 -14.73 12.89
N ASN A 334 5.36 -15.01 13.64
CA ASN A 334 4.43 -14.01 14.17
C ASN A 334 4.76 -13.74 15.64
N LEU A 335 5.27 -12.55 15.98
CA LEU A 335 5.43 -12.10 17.37
C LEU A 335 4.09 -11.53 17.88
N HIS A 336 3.35 -12.32 18.65
CA HIS A 336 2.01 -11.96 19.11
C HIS A 336 2.03 -11.41 20.54
N LEU A 337 1.62 -10.15 20.71
CA LEU A 337 1.43 -9.50 22.01
C LEU A 337 -0.03 -9.64 22.46
N ALA A 338 -0.26 -10.50 23.45
CA ALA A 338 -1.59 -10.70 24.00
C ALA A 338 -2.14 -9.41 24.65
N ALA A 339 -3.46 -9.32 24.76
CA ALA A 339 -4.11 -8.25 25.53
C ALA A 339 -3.53 -8.18 26.96
N GLY A 340 -3.11 -6.99 27.37
CA GLY A 340 -2.46 -6.77 28.68
C GLY A 340 -0.97 -7.12 28.73
N ALA A 341 -0.34 -7.47 27.60
CA ALA A 341 1.11 -7.54 27.50
C ALA A 341 1.71 -6.12 27.36
N LEU A 342 2.76 -5.83 28.12
CA LEU A 342 3.63 -4.67 27.96
C LEU A 342 5.05 -5.18 27.75
N LEU A 343 5.53 -5.09 26.51
CA LEU A 343 6.92 -5.36 26.14
C LEU A 343 7.70 -4.05 26.21
N GLN A 344 8.45 -3.83 27.29
CA GLN A 344 9.22 -2.61 27.47
C GLN A 344 10.71 -2.85 27.19
N PHE A 345 11.26 -2.07 26.28
CA PHE A 345 12.66 -2.12 25.92
C PHE A 345 13.53 -1.38 26.94
N SER A 346 14.78 -1.84 27.11
CA SER A 346 15.71 -1.24 28.04
C SER A 346 16.03 0.21 27.65
N GLU A 347 16.09 1.09 28.64
CA GLU A 347 16.54 2.48 28.50
C GLU A 347 18.07 2.61 28.44
N GLN A 348 18.79 1.51 28.73
CA GLN A 348 20.23 1.54 28.95
C GLN A 348 21.00 1.40 27.63
N SER A 349 21.84 2.39 27.29
CA SER A 349 22.55 2.40 26.00
C SER A 349 23.48 1.20 25.81
N PHE A 350 24.01 0.63 26.89
CA PHE A 350 24.92 -0.52 26.84
C PHE A 350 24.26 -1.81 26.32
N ASP A 351 22.94 -1.97 26.49
CA ASP A 351 22.19 -3.14 26.03
C ASP A 351 22.10 -3.22 24.50
N TYR A 352 22.41 -2.12 23.81
CA TYR A 352 22.28 -2.01 22.37
C TYR A 352 23.64 -1.83 21.71
N PRO A 353 24.10 -2.79 20.88
CA PRO A 353 25.37 -2.65 20.16
C PRO A 353 25.25 -1.60 19.04
N LEU A 354 26.39 -1.05 18.61
CA LEU A 354 26.48 -0.28 17.37
C LEU A 354 26.40 -1.19 16.16
N VAL A 355 25.67 -0.78 15.12
CA VAL A 355 25.44 -1.52 13.88
C VAL A 355 25.53 -0.60 12.67
N LYS A 356 25.93 -1.16 11.53
CA LYS A 356 25.75 -0.52 10.22
C LYS A 356 24.31 -0.69 9.78
N THR A 357 23.65 0.41 9.44
CA THR A 357 22.25 0.46 9.01
C THR A 357 22.02 1.73 8.17
N PHE A 358 20.78 2.17 8.06
CA PHE A 358 20.39 3.42 7.41
C PHE A 358 19.80 4.41 8.42
N TRP A 359 20.05 5.69 8.20
CA TRP A 359 19.46 6.79 8.96
C TRP A 359 19.21 7.96 8.02
N GLU A 360 17.99 8.51 8.03
CA GLU A 360 17.58 9.61 7.13
C GLU A 360 17.95 9.36 5.65
N GLY A 361 17.68 8.14 5.17
CA GLY A 361 17.86 7.78 3.77
C GLY A 361 19.30 7.56 3.29
N VAL A 362 20.28 7.53 4.19
CA VAL A 362 21.70 7.23 3.87
C VAL A 362 22.27 6.14 4.78
N GLU A 363 23.35 5.50 4.35
CA GLU A 363 24.11 4.56 5.18
C GLU A 363 24.72 5.26 6.40
N ALA A 364 24.58 4.62 7.56
CA ALA A 364 25.03 5.15 8.83
C ALA A 364 25.39 4.04 9.84
N ILE A 365 26.17 4.41 10.84
CA ILE A 365 26.33 3.67 12.08
C ILE A 365 25.28 4.17 13.07
N ARG A 366 24.46 3.26 13.61
CA ARG A 366 23.47 3.55 14.64
C ARG A 366 23.56 2.57 15.79
N VAL A 367 22.89 2.87 16.88
CA VAL A 367 22.55 1.89 17.90
C VAL A 367 21.53 0.89 17.32
N LYS A 368 21.64 -0.40 17.66
CA LYS A 368 20.73 -1.46 17.18
C LYS A 368 19.28 -1.14 17.56
N SER A 369 18.36 -1.32 16.62
CA SER A 369 16.92 -1.20 16.87
C SER A 369 16.43 -2.18 17.93
N PRO A 370 15.54 -1.76 18.84
CA PRO A 370 14.92 -2.66 19.81
C PRO A 370 14.22 -3.85 19.15
N ILE A 371 13.53 -3.65 18.02
CA ILE A 371 13.07 -4.74 17.15
C ILE A 371 13.70 -4.55 15.77
N SER A 372 14.35 -5.61 15.27
CA SER A 372 15.00 -5.60 13.97
C SER A 372 14.71 -6.84 13.13
N GLY A 373 14.76 -6.71 11.81
CA GLY A 373 14.73 -7.83 10.87
C GLY A 373 15.36 -7.43 9.54
N LYS A 374 16.14 -8.33 8.94
CA LYS A 374 16.75 -8.10 7.62
C LYS A 374 16.63 -9.34 6.74
N ASN A 375 16.23 -9.17 5.48
CA ASN A 375 16.09 -10.27 4.50
C ASN A 375 15.16 -11.39 4.99
N LEU A 376 14.02 -11.01 5.60
CA LEU A 376 13.05 -11.95 6.15
C LEU A 376 11.84 -12.09 5.24
N ARG A 377 11.19 -13.26 5.28
CA ARG A 377 9.93 -13.50 4.57
C ARG A 377 8.86 -14.02 5.53
N LYS A 378 7.61 -13.62 5.29
CA LYS A 378 6.43 -14.03 6.09
C LYS A 378 6.64 -13.70 7.57
N ILE A 379 6.65 -12.42 7.92
CA ILE A 379 6.85 -11.97 9.30
C ILE A 379 5.65 -11.19 9.78
N ALA A 380 5.34 -11.30 11.07
CA ALA A 380 4.27 -10.52 11.67
C ALA A 380 4.57 -10.06 13.10
N ILE A 381 3.97 -8.94 13.48
CA ILE A 381 3.76 -8.53 14.86
C ILE A 381 2.26 -8.27 15.00
N THR A 382 1.60 -8.98 15.91
CA THR A 382 0.12 -8.96 16.02
C THR A 382 -0.34 -8.86 17.47
N GLY A 383 -1.64 -8.63 17.66
CA GLY A 383 -2.28 -8.63 18.98
C GLY A 383 -2.44 -7.23 19.56
N THR A 384 -3.06 -7.11 20.72
CA THR A 384 -3.49 -5.82 21.29
C THR A 384 -2.65 -5.35 22.49
N GLY A 385 -1.49 -5.97 22.70
CA GLY A 385 -0.51 -5.52 23.69
C GLY A 385 0.23 -4.24 23.28
N ILE A 386 1.13 -3.79 24.16
CA ILE A 386 1.90 -2.55 24.03
C ILE A 386 3.38 -2.87 23.88
N ILE A 387 4.02 -2.22 22.91
CA ILE A 387 5.48 -2.13 22.77
C ILE A 387 5.91 -0.73 23.21
N ASP A 388 6.82 -0.64 24.18
CA ASP A 388 7.34 0.63 24.70
C ASP A 388 8.86 0.70 24.49
N GLY A 389 9.32 1.76 23.81
CA GLY A 389 10.73 1.93 23.43
C GLY A 389 11.64 2.58 24.49
N ALA A 390 11.11 3.05 25.63
CA ALA A 390 11.86 3.83 26.62
C ALA A 390 12.64 5.03 26.03
N GLY A 391 12.05 5.71 25.04
CA GLY A 391 12.68 6.74 24.21
C GLY A 391 13.10 8.01 24.96
N GLU A 392 12.55 8.28 26.13
CA GLU A 392 12.89 9.42 27.01
C GLU A 392 14.36 9.40 27.45
N ALA A 393 14.96 8.21 27.57
CA ALA A 393 16.38 8.08 27.90
C ALA A 393 17.32 8.50 26.75
N TRP A 394 16.77 8.67 25.54
CA TRP A 394 17.54 8.87 24.32
C TRP A 394 17.39 10.27 23.74
N ARG A 395 16.20 10.86 23.82
CA ARG A 395 15.85 12.04 23.02
C ARG A 395 16.34 13.34 23.66
N PRO A 396 16.93 14.26 22.86
CA PRO A 396 17.11 15.62 23.33
C PRO A 396 15.75 16.34 23.44
N VAL A 397 15.67 17.33 24.33
CA VAL A 397 14.44 18.09 24.58
C VAL A 397 14.73 19.59 24.51
N LYS A 398 13.98 20.31 23.68
CA LYS A 398 14.09 21.77 23.56
C LYS A 398 13.33 22.44 24.70
N LYS A 399 13.92 23.45 25.34
CA LYS A 399 13.34 24.21 26.46
C LYS A 399 11.92 24.70 26.18
N GLN A 400 11.72 25.26 25.00
CA GLN A 400 10.44 25.80 24.55
C GLN A 400 9.32 24.77 24.35
N LYS A 401 9.65 23.47 24.36
CA LYS A 401 8.66 22.39 24.24
C LYS A 401 8.12 21.93 25.60
N LEU A 402 8.65 22.46 26.70
CA LEU A 402 8.21 22.12 28.06
C LEU A 402 7.70 23.37 28.78
N THR A 403 6.81 23.15 29.75
CA THR A 403 6.49 24.19 30.75
C THR A 403 7.72 24.50 31.60
N VAL A 404 7.71 25.65 32.28
CA VAL A 404 8.83 26.08 33.15
C VAL A 404 9.17 25.00 34.19
N GLY A 405 8.17 24.46 34.89
CA GLY A 405 8.38 23.44 35.93
C GLY A 405 8.86 22.09 35.37
N GLU A 406 8.38 21.68 34.20
CA GLU A 406 8.89 20.48 33.52
C GLU A 406 10.35 20.65 33.10
N TRP A 407 10.70 21.82 32.56
CA TRP A 407 12.08 22.14 32.20
C TRP A 407 13.00 22.15 33.42
N GLU A 408 12.61 22.83 34.50
CA GLU A 408 13.38 22.89 35.76
C GLU A 408 13.62 21.52 36.38
N LYS A 409 12.64 20.60 36.26
CA LYS A 409 12.79 19.20 36.68
C LYS A 409 13.73 18.42 35.77
N LEU A 410 13.61 18.59 34.45
CA LEU A 410 14.42 17.84 33.48
C LEU A 410 15.92 18.15 33.61
N ILE A 411 16.28 19.43 33.75
CA ILE A 411 17.68 19.86 33.80
C ILE A 411 18.43 19.47 35.09
N GLN A 412 17.76 18.85 36.06
CA GLN A 412 18.43 18.31 37.26
C GLN A 412 19.35 17.12 36.93
N ASN A 413 19.11 16.44 35.81
CA ASN A 413 19.95 15.37 35.28
C ASN A 413 20.33 15.72 33.83
N GLY A 414 21.31 15.04 33.23
CA GLY A 414 21.73 15.28 31.83
C GLY A 414 22.59 16.54 31.65
N VAL A 415 22.64 17.06 30.41
CA VAL A 415 23.48 18.22 30.04
C VAL A 415 22.75 19.18 29.11
N LEU A 416 23.10 20.46 29.17
CA LEU A 416 22.58 21.49 28.27
C LEU A 416 23.62 21.83 27.19
N ASN A 417 23.14 22.24 26.01
CA ASN A 417 24.00 22.92 25.04
C ASN A 417 24.44 24.31 25.54
N GLU A 418 25.37 24.94 24.82
CA GLU A 418 25.92 26.26 25.19
C GLU A 418 24.84 27.34 25.32
N LYS A 419 23.82 27.30 24.46
CA LYS A 419 22.68 28.25 24.48
C LYS A 419 21.72 28.02 25.65
N LYS A 420 21.84 26.91 26.37
CA LYS A 420 20.92 26.49 27.45
C LYS A 420 19.46 26.41 27.00
N ASP A 421 19.24 26.12 25.73
CA ASP A 421 17.91 26.02 25.11
C ASP A 421 17.56 24.58 24.73
N THR A 422 18.51 23.65 24.80
CA THR A 422 18.31 22.23 24.49
C THR A 422 19.02 21.36 25.50
N TRP A 423 18.27 20.41 26.05
CA TRP A 423 18.73 19.39 26.98
C TRP A 423 19.05 18.09 26.25
N TYR A 424 20.08 17.39 26.72
CA TYR A 424 20.53 16.10 26.23
C TYR A 424 20.69 15.11 27.40
N PRO A 425 20.33 13.83 27.21
CA PRO A 425 20.48 12.83 28.27
C PRO A 425 21.90 12.63 28.76
N THR A 426 22.90 12.77 27.88
CA THR A 426 24.32 12.55 28.20
C THR A 426 25.24 13.53 27.48
N ALA A 427 26.47 13.69 27.99
CA ALA A 427 27.53 14.44 27.31
C ALA A 427 27.89 13.87 25.94
N ALA A 428 27.82 12.55 25.76
CA ALA A 428 28.04 11.89 24.48
C ALA A 428 26.93 12.25 23.46
N ALA A 429 25.67 12.34 23.91
CA ALA A 429 24.56 12.77 23.07
C ALA A 429 24.74 14.24 22.61
N LEU A 430 25.14 15.14 23.52
CA LEU A 430 25.46 16.52 23.19
C LEU A 430 26.65 16.61 22.21
N LYS A 431 27.71 15.83 22.44
CA LYS A 431 28.88 15.77 21.56
C LYS A 431 28.51 15.35 20.14
N GLY A 432 27.69 14.31 20.00
CA GLY A 432 27.22 13.86 18.68
C GLY A 432 26.36 14.90 17.96
N ALA A 433 25.56 15.66 18.71
CA ALA A 433 24.70 16.71 18.14
C ALA A 433 25.47 17.91 17.55
N ALA A 434 26.75 18.06 17.89
CA ALA A 434 27.61 19.10 17.33
C ALA A 434 28.08 18.79 15.89
N ASP A 435 27.95 17.55 15.42
CA ASP A 435 28.31 17.15 14.06
C ASP A 435 27.05 16.79 13.24
N PRO A 436 26.69 17.57 12.21
CA PRO A 436 25.54 17.26 11.35
C PRO A 436 25.69 15.97 10.54
N ASN A 437 26.90 15.41 10.45
CA ASN A 437 27.19 14.14 9.78
C ASN A 437 27.43 12.97 10.74
N ALA A 438 27.17 13.16 12.03
CA ALA A 438 27.41 12.16 13.06
C ALA A 438 26.84 10.77 12.67
N GLY A 439 27.74 9.79 12.61
CA GLY A 439 27.42 8.40 12.29
C GLY A 439 27.36 8.06 10.80
N ARG A 440 27.38 9.02 9.87
CA ARG A 440 27.32 8.73 8.43
C ARG A 440 28.59 8.06 7.91
N THR A 441 28.45 6.96 7.19
CA THR A 441 29.61 6.21 6.67
C THR A 441 30.34 6.98 5.57
N ASP A 442 29.63 7.73 4.75
CA ASP A 442 30.20 8.60 3.71
C ASP A 442 30.94 9.83 4.27
N ALA A 443 30.73 10.16 5.54
CA ALA A 443 31.50 11.17 6.27
C ALA A 443 32.69 10.59 7.05
N GLY A 444 33.03 9.32 6.83
CA GLY A 444 34.19 8.66 7.46
C GLY A 444 33.92 8.05 8.83
N TYR A 445 32.66 7.98 9.27
CA TYR A 445 32.33 7.25 10.49
C TYR A 445 32.44 5.74 10.30
N THR A 446 33.04 5.09 11.29
CA THR A 446 33.22 3.65 11.40
C THR A 446 32.71 3.18 12.75
N LEU A 447 32.56 1.87 12.95
CA LEU A 447 32.20 1.33 14.27
C LEU A 447 33.21 1.73 15.36
N ALA A 448 34.49 1.87 15.00
CA ALA A 448 35.55 2.19 15.96
C ALA A 448 35.50 3.65 16.45
N ASN A 449 35.25 4.62 15.56
CA ASN A 449 35.29 6.05 15.91
C ASN A 449 33.95 6.63 16.40
N THR A 450 32.86 5.85 16.38
CA THR A 450 31.51 6.27 16.79
C THR A 450 31.19 5.99 18.26
N ALA A 451 31.99 5.20 18.97
CA ALA A 451 31.72 4.79 20.34
C ALA A 451 31.50 5.98 21.31
N GLN A 452 32.24 7.08 21.10
CA GLN A 452 32.18 8.29 21.92
C GLN A 452 30.92 9.16 21.76
N ILE A 453 30.08 8.87 20.76
CA ILE A 453 28.81 9.56 20.49
C ILE A 453 27.64 8.57 20.42
N LYS A 454 27.80 7.36 20.98
CA LYS A 454 26.83 6.27 20.87
C LYS A 454 25.42 6.70 21.27
N GLU A 455 25.28 7.44 22.37
CA GLU A 455 24.01 7.93 22.90
C GLU A 455 23.31 8.94 21.98
N PHE A 456 24.04 9.59 21.05
CA PHE A 456 23.43 10.43 20.01
C PHE A 456 22.79 9.60 18.88
N LEU A 457 23.33 8.40 18.62
CA LEU A 457 23.01 7.56 17.46
C LEU A 457 21.75 6.71 17.68
N ARG A 458 20.67 7.38 18.12
CA ARG A 458 19.39 6.79 18.56
C ARG A 458 18.84 5.72 17.60
N PRO A 459 18.31 4.61 18.12
CA PRO A 459 17.74 3.58 17.26
C PRO A 459 16.31 3.93 16.82
N ASN A 460 15.89 3.45 15.65
CA ASN A 460 14.46 3.33 15.33
C ASN A 460 13.86 2.22 16.20
N LEU A 461 12.62 2.36 16.67
CA LEU A 461 12.01 1.36 17.56
C LEU A 461 11.80 0.02 16.84
N LEU A 462 11.20 0.04 15.65
CA LEU A 462 11.04 -1.11 14.75
C LEU A 462 11.70 -0.83 13.40
N SER A 463 12.68 -1.67 13.03
CA SER A 463 13.40 -1.57 11.75
C SER A 463 13.34 -2.89 10.98
N LEU A 464 12.71 -2.88 9.80
CA LEU A 464 12.57 -4.04 8.92
C LEU A 464 13.20 -3.70 7.58
N ILE A 465 14.24 -4.42 7.17
CA ILE A 465 15.01 -4.12 5.97
C ILE A 465 14.91 -5.28 4.99
N GLU A 466 14.57 -5.02 3.73
CA GLU A 466 14.54 -6.03 2.65
C GLU A 466 13.61 -7.21 3.01
N CYS A 467 12.48 -6.95 3.67
CA CYS A 467 11.55 -7.98 4.10
C CYS A 467 10.35 -8.14 3.15
N ASP A 468 9.81 -9.35 3.04
CA ASP A 468 8.69 -9.66 2.15
C ASP A 468 7.53 -10.34 2.90
N GLU A 469 6.29 -9.94 2.59
CA GLU A 469 5.06 -10.39 3.27
C GLU A 469 5.10 -10.05 4.77
N VAL A 470 5.06 -8.75 5.07
CA VAL A 470 5.11 -8.18 6.43
C VAL A 470 3.70 -7.83 6.89
N LEU A 471 3.30 -8.29 8.09
CA LEU A 471 2.03 -7.94 8.73
C LEU A 471 2.25 -7.32 10.12
N LEU A 472 1.93 -6.04 10.27
CA LEU A 472 1.88 -5.36 11.57
C LEU A 472 0.41 -5.04 11.89
N GLU A 473 -0.16 -5.65 12.93
CA GLU A 473 -1.60 -5.65 13.17
C GLU A 473 -2.00 -5.41 14.64
N ASP A 474 -2.86 -4.40 14.86
CA ASP A 474 -3.61 -4.09 16.08
C ASP A 474 -2.85 -3.69 17.37
N PHE A 475 -1.53 -3.82 17.41
CA PHE A 475 -0.76 -3.49 18.63
C PHE A 475 -0.57 -1.97 18.80
N THR A 476 -0.31 -1.57 20.05
CA THR A 476 0.19 -0.23 20.34
C THR A 476 1.71 -0.23 20.34
N ILE A 477 2.32 0.74 19.69
CA ILE A 477 3.76 0.99 19.71
C ILE A 477 4.01 2.42 20.10
N GLN A 478 4.82 2.61 21.14
CA GLN A 478 4.96 3.92 21.76
C GLN A 478 6.36 4.22 22.25
N ASN A 479 6.56 5.49 22.57
CA ASN A 479 7.72 5.98 23.27
C ASN A 479 9.04 5.64 22.56
N SER A 480 9.08 5.88 21.24
CA SER A 480 10.21 5.54 20.38
C SER A 480 11.43 6.45 20.60
N PRO A 481 12.67 5.92 20.64
CA PRO A 481 13.88 6.74 20.71
C PRO A 481 14.07 7.69 19.49
N ALA A 482 13.58 7.27 18.32
CA ALA A 482 13.61 8.01 17.05
C ALA A 482 12.41 7.61 16.18
N TRP A 483 12.58 7.35 14.88
CA TRP A 483 11.53 6.84 14.00
C TRP A 483 10.90 5.56 14.56
N THR A 484 9.58 5.45 14.48
CA THR A 484 8.86 4.41 15.23
C THR A 484 8.75 3.10 14.45
N VAL A 485 8.17 3.14 13.25
CA VAL A 485 7.98 1.96 12.39
C VAL A 485 8.64 2.24 11.04
N HIS A 486 9.77 1.56 10.77
CA HIS A 486 10.57 1.78 9.56
C HIS A 486 10.76 0.49 8.73
N PRO A 487 9.79 0.13 7.87
CA PRO A 487 10.03 -0.76 6.75
C PRO A 487 10.85 -0.04 5.67
N LEU A 488 12.00 -0.62 5.33
CA LEU A 488 12.92 -0.17 4.29
C LEU A 488 13.11 -1.27 3.26
N LEU A 489 12.92 -0.96 1.97
CA LEU A 489 13.11 -1.93 0.88
C LEU A 489 12.21 -3.18 0.99
N CYS A 490 11.08 -3.05 1.68
CA CYS A 490 10.16 -4.16 1.90
C CYS A 490 9.12 -4.27 0.79
N THR A 491 8.63 -5.48 0.55
CA THR A 491 7.53 -5.75 -0.39
C THR A 491 6.37 -6.43 0.30
N HIS A 492 5.13 -6.11 -0.12
CA HIS A 492 3.92 -6.63 0.50
C HIS A 492 3.84 -6.36 2.00
N VAL A 493 3.68 -5.08 2.35
CA VAL A 493 3.63 -4.62 3.73
C VAL A 493 2.20 -4.25 4.09
N THR A 494 1.66 -4.86 5.15
CA THR A 494 0.37 -4.50 5.73
C THR A 494 0.60 -3.87 7.11
N LEU A 495 0.12 -2.64 7.27
CA LEU A 495 0.05 -1.90 8.54
C LEU A 495 -1.44 -1.70 8.85
N GLN A 496 -1.98 -2.43 9.82
CA GLN A 496 -3.41 -2.52 10.07
C GLN A 496 -3.72 -2.25 11.54
N GLY A 497 -4.63 -1.31 11.83
CA GLY A 497 -5.13 -1.14 13.20
C GLY A 497 -4.09 -0.62 14.21
N LEU A 498 -2.90 -0.22 13.76
CA LEU A 498 -1.82 0.18 14.66
C LEU A 498 -2.18 1.44 15.43
N VAL A 499 -1.78 1.48 16.70
CA VAL A 499 -1.80 2.70 17.51
C VAL A 499 -0.36 3.13 17.77
N VAL A 500 0.06 4.24 17.15
CA VAL A 500 1.43 4.77 17.27
C VAL A 500 1.40 6.01 18.15
N LYS A 501 2.13 6.00 19.28
CA LYS A 501 2.07 7.08 20.28
C LYS A 501 3.46 7.55 20.73
N ASN A 502 3.81 8.79 20.44
CA ASN A 502 5.00 9.44 20.98
C ASN A 502 4.62 10.78 21.59
N PRO A 503 5.34 11.25 22.63
CA PRO A 503 5.16 12.61 23.12
C PRO A 503 5.32 13.63 21.98
N TRP A 504 4.47 14.65 21.94
CA TRP A 504 4.48 15.67 20.87
C TRP A 504 5.82 16.42 20.72
N TYR A 505 6.64 16.43 21.77
CA TYR A 505 7.98 17.04 21.79
C TYR A 505 9.11 16.08 21.40
N ALA A 506 8.82 14.79 21.20
CA ALA A 506 9.80 13.77 20.90
C ALA A 506 10.44 14.02 19.52
N GLN A 507 11.74 14.32 19.52
CA GLN A 507 12.49 14.68 18.31
C GLN A 507 12.64 13.48 17.36
N ASN A 508 12.33 13.67 16.07
CA ASN A 508 12.40 12.65 15.02
C ASN A 508 11.57 11.40 15.37
N SER A 509 10.38 11.60 15.94
CA SER A 509 9.51 10.52 16.39
C SER A 509 8.40 10.18 15.40
N ASP A 510 8.74 10.20 14.11
CA ASP A 510 7.87 9.86 12.99
C ASP A 510 7.09 8.55 13.29
N GLY A 511 5.83 8.53 12.87
CA GLY A 511 4.94 7.41 13.11
C GLY A 511 5.29 6.21 12.24
N LEU A 512 5.04 6.35 10.94
CA LEU A 512 5.29 5.32 9.93
C LEU A 512 6.23 5.86 8.86
N ASP A 513 7.44 5.32 8.75
CA ASP A 513 8.43 5.64 7.72
C ASP A 513 8.47 4.51 6.70
N ILE A 514 7.73 4.67 5.61
CA ILE A 514 7.68 3.69 4.53
C ILE A 514 8.73 4.10 3.49
N GLU A 515 9.91 3.46 3.55
CA GLU A 515 11.06 3.83 2.73
C GLU A 515 11.36 2.80 1.64
N SER A 516 11.36 3.22 0.36
CA SER A 516 11.61 2.37 -0.82
C SER A 516 10.81 1.04 -0.82
N CYS A 517 9.55 1.08 -0.36
CA CYS A 517 8.70 -0.11 -0.26
C CYS A 517 7.70 -0.23 -1.41
N GLU A 518 7.32 -1.46 -1.79
CA GLU A 518 6.32 -1.72 -2.83
C GLU A 518 5.17 -2.62 -2.36
N TYR A 519 3.95 -2.35 -2.86
CA TYR A 519 2.73 -3.05 -2.47
C TYR A 519 2.46 -2.90 -0.97
N VAL A 520 2.10 -1.70 -0.56
CA VAL A 520 1.90 -1.35 0.86
C VAL A 520 0.43 -1.04 1.11
N ASN A 521 -0.12 -1.55 2.20
CA ASN A 521 -1.46 -1.20 2.67
C ASN A 521 -1.40 -0.69 4.10
N VAL A 522 -1.77 0.57 4.30
CA VAL A 522 -1.97 1.20 5.61
C VAL A 522 -3.47 1.41 5.81
N ASN A 523 -4.03 0.82 6.86
CA ASN A 523 -5.47 0.88 7.08
C ASN A 523 -5.83 0.93 8.56
N ASN A 524 -6.77 1.81 8.91
CA ASN A 524 -7.31 1.94 10.27
C ASN A 524 -6.25 2.21 11.34
N CYS A 525 -5.17 2.92 11.00
CA CYS A 525 -4.12 3.27 11.94
C CYS A 525 -4.45 4.60 12.66
N LYS A 526 -4.03 4.71 13.92
CA LYS A 526 -4.14 5.92 14.73
C LYS A 526 -2.74 6.36 15.15
N ILE A 527 -2.34 7.56 14.76
CA ILE A 527 -0.98 8.07 14.96
C ILE A 527 -1.04 9.37 15.75
N ASP A 528 -0.24 9.50 16.80
CA ASP A 528 -0.08 10.70 17.63
C ASP A 528 1.40 10.83 18.01
N VAL A 529 2.12 11.75 17.38
CA VAL A 529 3.59 11.73 17.36
C VAL A 529 4.21 13.14 17.36
N GLY A 530 5.50 13.23 17.64
CA GLY A 530 6.24 14.51 17.66
C GLY A 530 6.84 14.93 16.32
N ASP A 531 6.73 14.12 15.26
CA ASP A 531 7.17 14.46 13.90
C ASP A 531 6.14 13.99 12.84
N ASP A 532 6.53 13.59 11.64
CA ASP A 532 5.57 13.20 10.58
C ASP A 532 4.71 11.97 10.98
N GLY A 533 3.42 11.97 10.64
CA GLY A 533 2.49 10.89 10.94
C GLY A 533 2.70 9.66 10.06
N ILE A 534 2.29 9.73 8.79
CA ILE A 534 2.51 8.70 7.77
C ILE A 534 3.46 9.27 6.71
N CYS A 535 4.71 8.83 6.71
CA CYS A 535 5.79 9.39 5.87
C CYS A 535 6.26 8.39 4.81
N LEU A 536 6.23 8.79 3.54
CA LEU A 536 6.74 8.02 2.41
C LEU A 536 8.11 8.57 1.97
N LYS A 537 9.11 7.71 1.95
CA LYS A 537 10.51 8.03 1.63
C LYS A 537 11.08 7.06 0.60
N SER A 538 12.23 7.35 0.02
CA SER A 538 12.95 6.47 -0.92
C SER A 538 14.44 6.81 -1.01
N GLY A 539 15.07 7.06 0.14
CA GLY A 539 16.49 7.40 0.24
C GLY A 539 16.80 8.86 -0.08
N LYS A 540 18.03 9.27 0.24
CA LYS A 540 18.45 10.67 0.22
C LYS A 540 19.61 10.90 -0.74
N ASP A 541 19.49 11.98 -1.50
CA ASP A 541 20.49 12.52 -2.42
C ASP A 541 21.10 11.44 -3.34
N GLU A 542 22.42 11.45 -3.53
CA GLU A 542 23.12 10.56 -4.44
C GLU A 542 22.94 9.08 -4.07
N GLN A 543 22.94 8.74 -2.77
CA GLN A 543 22.73 7.35 -2.33
C GLN A 543 21.32 6.85 -2.68
N GLY A 544 20.30 7.68 -2.46
CA GLY A 544 18.92 7.35 -2.86
C GLY A 544 18.76 7.19 -4.37
N ARG A 545 19.39 8.08 -5.16
CA ARG A 545 19.38 7.97 -6.63
C ARG A 545 20.09 6.70 -7.13
N LYS A 546 21.24 6.37 -6.55
CA LYS A 546 21.99 5.13 -6.88
C LYS A 546 21.22 3.87 -6.49
N ARG A 547 20.51 3.90 -5.36
CA ARG A 547 19.60 2.82 -4.95
C ARG A 547 18.48 2.62 -5.98
N GLY A 548 17.93 3.70 -6.52
CA GLY A 548 16.97 3.67 -7.63
C GLY A 548 15.68 2.90 -7.32
N ARG A 549 15.34 2.74 -6.03
CA ARG A 549 14.14 2.01 -5.59
C ARG A 549 13.09 2.97 -5.05
N PRO A 550 11.94 3.12 -5.73
CA PRO A 550 10.90 4.03 -5.28
C PRO A 550 10.11 3.43 -4.11
N THR A 551 9.34 4.28 -3.43
CA THR A 551 8.14 3.82 -2.70
C THR A 551 6.96 3.86 -3.65
N ALA A 552 6.32 2.72 -3.89
CA ALA A 552 5.26 2.63 -4.88
C ALA A 552 4.14 1.63 -4.57
N PHE A 553 3.00 1.79 -5.24
CA PHE A 553 1.84 0.92 -5.07
C PHE A 553 1.35 0.89 -3.62
N VAL A 554 1.10 2.08 -3.07
CA VAL A 554 0.74 2.28 -1.66
C VAL A 554 -0.73 2.67 -1.55
N ASN A 555 -1.49 1.91 -0.76
CA ASN A 555 -2.86 2.24 -0.36
C ASN A 555 -2.88 2.70 1.11
N ILE A 556 -3.42 3.90 1.38
CA ILE A 556 -3.61 4.47 2.72
C ILE A 556 -5.09 4.74 2.89
N SER A 557 -5.72 4.15 3.91
CA SER A 557 -7.16 4.33 4.11
C SER A 557 -7.58 4.36 5.57
N ASN A 558 -8.70 5.02 5.85
CA ASN A 558 -9.41 4.97 7.13
C ASN A 558 -8.53 5.31 8.35
N SER A 559 -7.48 6.11 8.17
CA SER A 559 -6.48 6.36 9.20
C SER A 559 -6.58 7.77 9.76
N THR A 560 -6.26 7.92 11.04
CA THR A 560 -6.32 9.20 11.76
C THR A 560 -4.95 9.58 12.28
N VAL A 561 -4.53 10.82 12.02
CA VAL A 561 -3.34 11.42 12.63
C VAL A 561 -3.80 12.55 13.55
N PHE A 562 -3.36 12.52 14.81
CA PHE A 562 -3.61 13.54 15.81
C PHE A 562 -2.50 14.60 15.77
N HIS A 563 -1.66 14.73 16.81
CA HIS A 563 -0.48 15.56 16.70
C HIS A 563 0.54 14.92 15.75
N GLY A 564 1.21 15.76 14.97
CA GLY A 564 2.29 15.38 14.07
C GLY A 564 2.65 16.52 13.12
N HIS A 565 3.88 16.55 12.61
CA HIS A 565 4.36 17.54 11.65
C HIS A 565 3.67 17.45 10.27
N GLY A 566 2.96 16.35 10.00
CA GLY A 566 2.17 16.14 8.80
C GLY A 566 1.26 14.92 8.92
N GLY A 567 0.05 14.98 8.36
CA GLY A 567 -0.86 13.84 8.30
C GLY A 567 -0.33 12.75 7.38
N ILE A 568 -0.32 13.03 6.08
CA ILE A 568 0.41 12.23 5.07
C ILE A 568 1.54 13.08 4.52
N VAL A 569 2.74 12.51 4.54
CA VAL A 569 3.97 13.19 4.19
C VAL A 569 4.71 12.41 3.11
N ILE A 570 5.23 13.13 2.10
CA ILE A 570 6.15 12.57 1.11
C ILE A 570 7.45 13.37 1.17
N GLY A 571 8.55 12.66 1.46
CA GLY A 571 9.89 13.23 1.56
C GLY A 571 10.41 13.43 3.01
N SER A 572 11.52 14.14 3.21
CA SER A 572 12.29 14.85 2.17
C SER A 572 13.18 13.92 1.35
N GLU A 573 13.45 12.75 1.91
CA GLU A 573 14.28 11.69 1.36
C GLU A 573 13.46 10.93 0.32
N MET A 574 13.33 11.48 -0.88
CA MET A 574 12.51 10.90 -1.96
C MET A 574 13.31 10.60 -3.24
N SER A 575 14.64 10.53 -3.11
CA SER A 575 15.58 10.51 -4.24
C SER A 575 15.45 9.28 -5.15
N GLY A 576 14.95 8.15 -4.64
CA GLY A 576 14.62 6.96 -5.42
C GLY A 576 13.27 7.04 -6.15
N GLY A 577 12.49 8.10 -5.92
CA GLY A 577 11.15 8.33 -6.48
C GLY A 577 10.02 7.85 -5.55
N VAL A 578 8.81 8.38 -5.78
CA VAL A 578 7.58 7.94 -5.10
C VAL A 578 6.43 7.98 -6.10
N HIS A 579 5.74 6.86 -6.34
CA HIS A 579 4.65 6.86 -7.32
C HIS A 579 3.54 5.83 -7.11
N ASP A 580 2.38 6.06 -7.73
CA ASP A 580 1.20 5.19 -7.61
C ASP A 580 0.75 5.07 -6.14
N ILE A 581 0.45 6.23 -5.56
CA ILE A 581 -0.02 6.39 -4.17
C ILE A 581 -1.51 6.67 -4.18
N PHE A 582 -2.25 5.94 -3.37
CA PHE A 582 -3.71 6.03 -3.24
C PHE A 582 -4.03 6.26 -1.76
N ALA A 583 -4.54 7.45 -1.42
CA ALA A 583 -4.90 7.78 -0.04
C ALA A 583 -6.37 8.22 0.03
N GLN A 584 -7.16 7.59 0.90
CA GLN A 584 -8.56 7.98 1.04
C GLN A 584 -9.13 7.87 2.45
N ASN A 585 -10.19 8.64 2.72
CA ASN A 585 -10.94 8.59 3.97
C ASN A 585 -10.05 8.72 5.22
N CYS A 586 -9.21 9.74 5.27
CA CYS A 586 -8.30 9.98 6.39
C CYS A 586 -8.63 11.28 7.14
N GLN A 587 -8.30 11.33 8.43
CA GLN A 587 -8.54 12.51 9.28
C GLN A 587 -7.25 13.02 9.90
N PHE A 588 -7.03 14.33 9.85
CA PHE A 588 -5.88 15.00 10.47
C PHE A 588 -6.37 16.02 11.49
N LEU A 589 -6.13 15.76 12.77
CA LEU A 589 -6.78 16.42 13.89
C LEU A 589 -5.75 17.02 14.83
N GLY A 590 -5.34 18.26 14.56
CA GLY A 590 -4.29 18.95 15.33
C GLY A 590 -2.86 18.74 14.80
N THR A 591 -2.69 18.31 13.56
CA THR A 591 -1.37 18.25 12.92
C THR A 591 -0.86 19.65 12.59
N ASP A 592 0.45 19.81 12.46
CA ASP A 592 1.05 21.04 11.96
C ASP A 592 0.67 21.29 10.50
N VAL A 593 0.71 20.22 9.69
CA VAL A 593 0.37 20.24 8.27
C VAL A 593 -0.59 19.09 7.97
N GLY A 594 -1.51 19.28 7.03
CA GLY A 594 -2.37 18.20 6.55
C GLY A 594 -1.63 17.27 5.57
N LEU A 595 -1.59 17.67 4.31
CA LEU A 595 -0.88 16.96 3.23
C LEU A 595 0.46 17.66 2.95
N ARG A 596 1.57 16.96 3.17
CA ARG A 596 2.92 17.56 3.16
C ARG A 596 3.84 16.92 2.13
N PHE A 597 4.24 17.67 1.12
CA PHE A 597 5.22 17.22 0.12
C PHE A 597 6.46 18.09 0.23
N LYS A 598 7.59 17.48 0.59
CA LYS A 598 8.83 18.19 0.88
C LYS A 598 10.00 17.67 0.07
N THR A 599 10.74 18.57 -0.56
CA THR A 599 12.01 18.25 -1.24
C THR A 599 12.93 19.46 -1.29
N ALA A 600 14.18 19.25 -1.67
CA ALA A 600 15.17 20.27 -1.93
C ALA A 600 16.06 19.89 -3.12
N ARG A 601 16.72 20.89 -3.72
CA ARG A 601 17.83 20.65 -4.66
C ARG A 601 18.88 19.75 -4.01
N GLY A 602 19.45 18.85 -4.80
CA GLY A 602 20.33 17.79 -4.33
C GLY A 602 19.62 16.44 -4.18
N ARG A 603 18.30 16.42 -3.94
CA ARG A 603 17.53 15.17 -3.84
C ARG A 603 17.42 14.45 -5.19
N GLY A 604 17.09 15.16 -6.26
CA GLY A 604 16.63 14.52 -7.50
C GLY A 604 15.31 13.79 -7.28
N GLY A 605 15.06 12.74 -8.07
CA GLY A 605 13.87 11.90 -7.93
C GLY A 605 12.58 12.59 -8.38
N ILE A 606 11.54 11.79 -8.56
CA ILE A 606 10.21 12.25 -9.00
C ILE A 606 9.15 11.73 -8.04
N VAL A 607 8.26 12.61 -7.59
CA VAL A 607 7.00 12.24 -6.96
C VAL A 607 5.88 12.40 -7.98
N GLU A 608 5.20 11.31 -8.32
CA GLU A 608 4.12 11.36 -9.31
C GLU A 608 3.02 10.31 -9.15
N LYS A 609 1.87 10.52 -9.81
CA LYS A 609 0.73 9.58 -9.76
C LYS A 609 0.26 9.38 -8.32
N VAL A 610 -0.02 10.50 -7.65
CA VAL A 610 -0.54 10.54 -6.28
C VAL A 610 -2.01 10.91 -6.35
N TYR A 611 -2.87 10.05 -5.81
CA TYR A 611 -4.31 10.18 -5.80
C TYR A 611 -4.79 10.24 -4.35
N ILE A 612 -5.44 11.35 -3.97
CA ILE A 612 -5.88 11.61 -2.60
C ILE A 612 -7.35 12.01 -2.63
N LYS A 613 -8.16 11.38 -1.80
CA LYS A 613 -9.61 11.62 -1.76
C LYS A 613 -10.17 11.61 -0.35
N ASP A 614 -11.22 12.37 -0.09
CA ASP A 614 -12.01 12.29 1.16
C ASP A 614 -11.13 12.51 2.41
N ILE A 615 -10.51 13.69 2.49
CA ILE A 615 -9.64 14.07 3.62
C ILE A 615 -10.34 15.12 4.47
N SER A 616 -10.44 14.87 5.78
CA SER A 616 -11.01 15.82 6.74
C SER A 616 -9.95 16.32 7.71
N MET A 617 -9.78 17.63 7.82
CA MET A 617 -8.75 18.26 8.65
C MET A 617 -9.36 19.28 9.60
N ASN A 618 -8.90 19.28 10.85
CA ASN A 618 -9.31 20.27 11.83
C ASN A 618 -8.12 20.76 12.66
N ASN A 619 -8.05 22.08 12.87
CA ASN A 619 -7.03 22.76 13.67
C ASN A 619 -5.61 22.49 13.15
N ILE A 620 -5.34 22.90 11.91
CA ILE A 620 -4.03 22.71 11.28
C ILE A 620 -3.13 23.91 11.59
N ALA A 621 -2.02 23.70 12.31
CA ALA A 621 -1.25 24.84 12.84
C ALA A 621 -0.47 25.63 11.76
N GLY A 622 -0.24 25.04 10.58
CA GLY A 622 0.44 25.59 9.41
C GLY A 622 -0.39 25.45 8.15
N GLU A 623 0.14 24.79 7.13
CA GLU A 623 -0.52 24.61 5.83
C GLU A 623 -1.48 23.40 5.84
N ALA A 624 -2.70 23.55 5.33
CA ALA A 624 -3.57 22.38 5.08
C ALA A 624 -2.98 21.48 3.99
N ILE A 625 -2.46 22.08 2.91
CA ILE A 625 -1.77 21.39 1.82
C ILE A 625 -0.51 22.18 1.46
N ILE A 626 0.65 21.54 1.48
CA ILE A 626 1.93 22.13 1.06
C ILE A 626 2.68 21.23 0.08
N LEU A 627 3.09 21.82 -1.05
CA LEU A 627 4.04 21.26 -1.99
C LEU A 627 5.25 22.20 -2.10
N ASP A 628 6.35 21.84 -1.46
CA ASP A 628 7.51 22.72 -1.35
C ASP A 628 8.82 22.05 -1.79
N MET A 629 9.50 22.69 -2.75
CA MET A 629 10.80 22.27 -3.28
C MET A 629 12.00 23.00 -2.65
N TYR A 630 11.79 23.74 -1.56
CA TYR A 630 12.81 24.44 -0.79
C TYR A 630 12.91 23.98 0.67
N TYR A 631 12.75 22.68 0.94
CA TYR A 631 12.86 22.13 2.29
C TYR A 631 14.23 22.43 2.94
N GLN A 632 14.21 22.85 4.21
CA GLN A 632 15.42 23.27 4.96
C GLN A 632 15.68 22.48 6.25
N GLY A 633 15.02 21.32 6.48
CA GLY A 633 15.26 20.53 7.70
C GLY A 633 14.68 21.15 8.98
N LYS A 634 13.69 22.04 8.88
CA LYS A 634 13.05 22.72 10.01
C LYS A 634 11.62 22.22 10.25
N ASP A 635 11.14 22.36 11.48
CA ASP A 635 9.72 22.15 11.85
C ASP A 635 8.84 23.02 10.94
N PRO A 636 7.70 22.50 10.45
CA PRO A 636 6.84 23.23 9.52
C PRO A 636 6.20 24.48 10.14
N VAL A 637 5.86 24.43 11.43
CA VAL A 637 5.32 25.57 12.16
C VAL A 637 6.43 26.19 13.00
N ALA A 638 6.58 27.51 12.86
CA ALA A 638 7.54 28.26 13.67
C ALA A 638 7.21 28.11 15.16
N THR A 639 8.05 27.36 15.87
CA THR A 639 8.23 27.53 17.32
C THR A 639 9.19 28.72 17.54
N PHE A 640 9.13 29.37 18.71
CA PHE A 640 9.96 30.55 19.02
C PHE A 640 11.44 30.32 18.64
N GLY A 641 11.91 30.97 17.57
CA GLY A 641 13.31 30.87 17.11
C GLY A 641 13.57 30.06 15.83
N ASN A 642 12.57 29.45 15.19
CA ASN A 642 12.72 28.95 13.81
C ASN A 642 12.56 30.13 12.84
N GLY A 643 13.69 30.68 12.39
CA GLY A 643 13.73 31.87 11.52
C GLY A 643 12.85 31.75 10.28
N SER A 644 12.12 32.83 10.00
CA SER A 644 11.14 33.02 8.91
C SER A 644 11.77 33.42 7.58
N GLU A 645 13.05 33.12 7.37
CA GLU A 645 13.75 33.54 6.16
C GLU A 645 13.22 32.79 4.94
N THR A 646 12.51 33.51 4.08
CA THR A 646 12.10 33.02 2.77
C THR A 646 13.35 32.62 1.98
N PRO A 647 13.45 31.37 1.50
CA PRO A 647 14.60 30.94 0.71
C PRO A 647 14.74 31.82 -0.53
N GLN A 648 15.98 32.15 -0.91
CA GLN A 648 16.24 32.92 -2.11
C GLN A 648 15.77 32.14 -3.35
N ILE A 649 14.78 32.69 -4.04
CA ILE A 649 14.25 32.12 -5.28
C ILE A 649 15.15 32.58 -6.44
N LYS A 650 16.05 31.69 -6.87
CA LYS A 650 16.85 31.84 -8.09
C LYS A 650 16.79 30.57 -8.93
N SER A 651 16.97 30.75 -10.24
CA SER A 651 17.13 29.65 -11.19
C SER A 651 18.53 29.03 -11.05
N GLU A 652 18.62 27.72 -11.20
CA GLU A 652 19.86 26.94 -11.20
C GLU A 652 19.87 25.98 -12.41
N PRO A 653 21.03 25.44 -12.83
CA PRO A 653 21.08 24.39 -13.85
C PRO A 653 20.28 23.14 -13.43
N VAL A 654 19.55 22.55 -14.37
CA VAL A 654 18.90 21.25 -14.16
C VAL A 654 19.97 20.16 -14.12
N THR A 655 19.94 19.33 -13.08
CA THR A 655 20.86 18.21 -12.85
C THR A 655 20.07 16.98 -12.38
N ASP A 656 20.74 15.83 -12.24
CA ASP A 656 20.15 14.65 -11.59
C ASP A 656 19.69 14.92 -10.15
N GLY A 657 20.24 15.96 -9.51
CA GLY A 657 19.83 16.43 -8.17
C GLY A 657 18.64 17.38 -8.18
N THR A 658 18.09 17.76 -9.34
CA THR A 658 16.91 18.61 -9.46
C THR A 658 15.64 17.77 -9.26
N PRO A 659 14.88 17.95 -8.17
CA PRO A 659 13.70 17.15 -7.89
C PRO A 659 12.50 17.57 -8.76
N GLN A 660 11.46 16.73 -8.81
CA GLN A 660 10.20 17.10 -9.47
C GLN A 660 8.97 16.54 -8.73
N PHE A 661 7.95 17.38 -8.59
CA PHE A 661 6.59 16.97 -8.24
C PHE A 661 5.68 17.13 -9.45
N GLN A 662 4.98 16.06 -9.85
CA GLN A 662 4.02 16.11 -10.95
C GLN A 662 2.84 15.17 -10.77
N ASN A 663 1.71 15.40 -11.45
CA ASN A 663 0.58 14.46 -11.49
C ASN A 663 0.06 14.08 -10.09
N ILE A 664 -0.33 15.09 -9.32
CA ILE A 664 -0.90 14.95 -7.97
C ILE A 664 -2.37 15.39 -8.03
N PHE A 665 -3.27 14.48 -7.67
CA PHE A 665 -4.71 14.63 -7.82
C PHE A 665 -5.38 14.53 -6.46
N MET A 666 -6.07 15.59 -6.06
CA MET A 666 -6.74 15.71 -4.76
C MET A 666 -8.22 16.03 -4.98
N GLU A 667 -9.11 15.27 -4.35
CA GLU A 667 -10.56 15.43 -4.46
C GLU A 667 -11.20 15.39 -3.07
N ASN A 668 -12.22 16.23 -2.82
CA ASN A 668 -12.94 16.27 -1.56
C ASN A 668 -12.03 16.39 -0.33
N VAL A 669 -11.19 17.43 -0.33
CA VAL A 669 -10.36 17.81 0.82
C VAL A 669 -11.05 18.94 1.57
N VAL A 670 -11.37 18.70 2.84
CA VAL A 670 -12.01 19.69 3.72
C VAL A 670 -11.08 19.99 4.89
N ALA A 671 -10.68 21.25 5.03
CA ALA A 671 -9.81 21.70 6.10
C ALA A 671 -10.35 22.93 6.82
N GLN A 672 -10.28 22.90 8.15
CA GLN A 672 -10.69 24.00 9.02
C GLN A 672 -9.53 24.53 9.86
N ASN A 673 -9.47 25.85 10.02
CA ASN A 673 -8.52 26.56 10.88
C ASN A 673 -7.06 26.29 10.52
N ALA A 674 -6.69 26.44 9.25
CA ALA A 674 -5.29 26.41 8.81
C ALA A 674 -4.67 27.82 8.78
N LYS A 675 -3.33 27.93 8.81
CA LYS A 675 -2.67 29.22 8.48
C LYS A 675 -2.70 29.49 6.99
N THR A 676 -2.39 28.48 6.17
CA THR A 676 -2.49 28.59 4.71
C THR A 676 -3.31 27.44 4.15
N GLY A 677 -4.27 27.73 3.27
CA GLY A 677 -5.10 26.71 2.64
C GLY A 677 -4.29 25.84 1.68
N LEU A 678 -3.73 26.44 0.64
CA LEU A 678 -2.90 25.76 -0.36
C LEU A 678 -1.57 26.50 -0.58
N MET A 679 -0.45 25.85 -0.26
CA MET A 679 0.89 26.34 -0.58
C MET A 679 1.55 25.47 -1.66
N VAL A 680 1.99 26.11 -2.74
CA VAL A 680 2.74 25.49 -3.84
C VAL A 680 3.95 26.35 -4.14
N ARG A 681 5.15 25.78 -4.02
CA ARG A 681 6.42 26.47 -4.30
C ARG A 681 7.36 25.56 -5.08
N GLY A 682 7.34 25.71 -6.40
CA GLY A 682 8.25 25.03 -7.33
C GLY A 682 9.57 25.77 -7.56
N LEU A 683 10.47 25.19 -8.34
CA LEU A 683 11.73 25.81 -8.75
C LEU A 683 11.56 26.57 -10.07
N PRO A 684 12.25 27.71 -10.29
CA PRO A 684 12.21 28.41 -11.58
C PRO A 684 12.60 27.56 -12.79
N GLU A 685 13.59 26.67 -12.62
CA GLU A 685 14.06 25.73 -13.65
C GLU A 685 13.24 24.44 -13.73
N MET A 686 12.43 24.13 -12.70
CA MET A 686 11.63 22.92 -12.60
C MET A 686 10.35 23.20 -11.82
N THR A 687 9.34 23.67 -12.52
CA THR A 687 8.02 23.97 -11.96
C THR A 687 7.33 22.71 -11.45
N ILE A 688 6.44 22.86 -10.47
CA ILE A 688 5.51 21.80 -10.03
C ILE A 688 4.42 21.66 -11.10
N LYS A 689 4.12 20.45 -11.58
CA LYS A 689 3.30 20.26 -12.79
C LYS A 689 2.05 19.41 -12.55
N ASN A 690 0.97 19.73 -13.27
CA ASN A 690 -0.24 18.89 -13.34
C ASN A 690 -0.80 18.53 -11.97
N ILE A 691 -1.16 19.55 -11.19
CA ILE A 691 -1.79 19.38 -9.88
C ILE A 691 -3.28 19.63 -10.03
N GLN A 692 -4.11 18.80 -9.40
CA GLN A 692 -5.55 19.00 -9.37
C GLN A 692 -6.05 19.03 -7.93
N LEU A 693 -6.88 20.03 -7.63
CA LEU A 693 -7.68 20.07 -6.40
C LEU A 693 -9.14 20.29 -6.82
N VAL A 694 -9.99 19.35 -6.47
CA VAL A 694 -11.38 19.29 -6.93
C VAL A 694 -12.34 19.14 -5.74
N ASP A 695 -13.48 19.83 -5.81
CA ASP A 695 -14.60 19.71 -4.86
C ASP A 695 -14.17 19.84 -3.38
N SER A 696 -13.30 20.82 -3.11
CA SER A 696 -12.60 20.96 -1.83
C SER A 696 -12.93 22.28 -1.12
N GLN A 697 -12.83 22.30 0.21
CA GLN A 697 -13.11 23.50 1.02
C GLN A 697 -12.00 23.72 2.05
N LEU A 698 -11.32 24.86 1.98
CA LEU A 698 -10.16 25.16 2.82
C LEU A 698 -10.37 26.48 3.55
N SER A 699 -10.51 26.43 4.87
CA SER A 699 -10.57 27.61 5.73
C SER A 699 -9.20 27.92 6.33
N ALA A 700 -8.68 29.11 6.03
CA ALA A 700 -7.35 29.51 6.43
C ALA A 700 -7.12 31.02 6.52
N ASP A 701 -6.09 31.44 7.27
CA ASP A 701 -5.72 32.86 7.38
C ASP A 701 -5.28 33.45 6.03
N GLN A 702 -4.43 32.72 5.31
CA GLN A 702 -4.09 32.94 3.90
C GLN A 702 -4.74 31.85 3.05
N ALA A 703 -5.53 32.21 2.03
CA ALA A 703 -6.20 31.22 1.20
C ALA A 703 -5.19 30.38 0.41
N TYR A 704 -4.25 31.04 -0.25
CA TYR A 704 -3.24 30.35 -1.07
C TYR A 704 -1.92 31.12 -1.22
N HIS A 705 -0.86 30.36 -1.45
CA HIS A 705 0.47 30.82 -1.85
C HIS A 705 0.98 29.94 -2.98
N ILE A 706 0.96 30.43 -4.23
CA ILE A 706 1.27 29.64 -5.42
C ILE A 706 2.37 30.32 -6.24
N GLN A 707 3.54 29.67 -6.32
CA GLN A 707 4.68 30.11 -7.11
C GLN A 707 5.28 28.94 -7.90
N PHE A 708 5.63 29.20 -9.18
CA PHE A 708 6.30 28.24 -10.07
C PHE A 708 5.52 26.93 -10.26
N ALA A 709 4.23 27.06 -10.55
CA ALA A 709 3.35 25.96 -10.92
C ALA A 709 3.00 25.99 -12.41
N GLU A 710 2.86 24.80 -13.01
CA GLU A 710 2.37 24.59 -14.37
C GLU A 710 1.15 23.65 -14.35
N ASN A 711 0.06 24.01 -15.03
CA ASN A 711 -1.16 23.22 -15.12
C ASN A 711 -1.78 22.82 -13.75
N LEU A 712 -1.86 23.77 -12.81
CA LEU A 712 -2.64 23.63 -11.58
C LEU A 712 -4.13 23.90 -11.89
N LEU A 713 -4.96 22.86 -11.73
CA LEU A 713 -6.42 22.93 -11.87
C LEU A 713 -7.07 23.00 -10.49
N LEU A 714 -7.83 24.07 -10.27
CA LEU A 714 -8.74 24.20 -9.14
C LEU A 714 -10.17 24.19 -9.67
N LYS A 715 -10.96 23.17 -9.32
CA LYS A 715 -12.34 23.02 -9.78
C LYS A 715 -13.26 22.86 -8.58
N SER A 716 -14.26 23.74 -8.48
CA SER A 716 -15.20 23.75 -7.34
C SER A 716 -14.50 23.86 -5.97
N VAL A 717 -13.39 24.60 -5.89
CA VAL A 717 -12.64 24.79 -4.64
C VAL A 717 -13.13 26.06 -3.95
N LYS A 718 -13.51 25.96 -2.68
CA LYS A 718 -13.90 27.10 -1.86
C LYS A 718 -12.81 27.44 -0.85
N PHE A 719 -12.20 28.61 -1.01
CA PHE A 719 -11.31 29.17 0.01
C PHE A 719 -12.12 30.07 0.96
N LEU A 720 -12.08 29.76 2.25
CA LEU A 720 -12.72 30.52 3.32
C LEU A 720 -11.65 31.28 4.09
N GLN A 721 -11.28 32.45 3.58
CA GLN A 721 -10.20 33.24 4.17
C GLN A 721 -10.64 33.90 5.49
N THR A 722 -9.92 33.64 6.57
CA THR A 722 -10.27 34.08 7.95
C THR A 722 -9.53 35.36 8.38
N SER A 723 -8.50 35.77 7.65
CA SER A 723 -7.69 36.96 7.95
C SER A 723 -7.50 37.87 6.72
N LYS A 724 -6.88 39.04 6.89
CA LYS A 724 -6.51 39.94 5.77
C LYS A 724 -5.14 39.63 5.14
N GLN A 725 -4.53 38.49 5.45
CA GLN A 725 -3.23 38.11 4.87
C GLN A 725 -3.32 38.01 3.34
N GLU A 726 -2.36 38.61 2.63
CA GLU A 726 -2.39 38.65 1.18
C GLU A 726 -2.09 37.27 0.56
N ASN A 727 -2.83 36.92 -0.49
CA ASN A 727 -2.58 35.71 -1.26
C ASN A 727 -1.46 35.94 -2.29
N VAL A 728 -0.59 34.94 -2.47
CA VAL A 728 0.53 35.00 -3.42
C VAL A 728 0.20 34.17 -4.66
N PHE A 729 0.34 34.75 -5.85
CA PHE A 729 0.18 34.05 -7.12
C PHE A 729 1.15 34.61 -8.16
N GLN A 730 2.27 33.93 -8.41
CA GLN A 730 3.36 34.45 -9.25
C GLN A 730 4.04 33.37 -10.09
N PHE A 731 4.56 33.75 -11.26
CA PHE A 731 5.40 32.90 -12.11
C PHE A 731 4.79 31.54 -12.45
N ASN A 732 3.50 31.54 -12.79
CA ASN A 732 2.74 30.33 -13.11
C ASN A 732 2.41 30.25 -14.60
N LYS A 733 2.42 29.04 -15.17
CA LYS A 733 2.13 28.79 -16.60
C LYS A 733 0.91 27.88 -16.76
N GLY A 734 -0.07 28.30 -17.56
CA GLY A 734 -1.30 27.52 -17.74
C GLY A 734 -2.14 27.38 -16.46
N VAL A 735 -1.90 28.23 -15.45
CA VAL A 735 -2.64 28.25 -14.19
C VAL A 735 -3.55 29.47 -14.15
N LYS A 736 -4.85 29.25 -13.89
CA LYS A 736 -5.79 30.36 -13.64
C LYS A 736 -5.68 30.79 -12.18
N LYS A 737 -5.74 32.10 -11.93
CA LYS A 737 -5.79 32.62 -10.56
C LYS A 737 -7.02 32.02 -9.83
N PRO A 738 -6.87 31.48 -8.61
CA PRO A 738 -7.95 30.82 -7.88
C PRO A 738 -9.15 31.74 -7.57
#